data_AF-A0AAW1PPN5-F1
#
_entry.id   AF-A0AAW1PPN5-F1
#
_cell.length_a   1.000
_cell.length_b   1.000
_cell.length_c   1.000
_cell.angle_alpha   90.00
_cell.angle_beta   90.00
_cell.angle_gamma   90.00
#
_symmetry.space_group_name_H-M   'P 1'
#
loop_
_entity.id
_entity.type
_entity.pdbx_description
1 polymer ?
#
loop_
_entity_poly.entity_id
_entity_poly.type
_entity_poly.pdbx_seq_one_letter_code
_entity_poly.pdbx_strand_id
1 'polypeptide(L)'
;MTAPDAQLCSFEVELDDVEQPLNEAPISSQQQQLADGSQLDSTLDIANLTGYRSPPGKQFALLTLCTGGILLLVARWSLHVRLKCSLKRCPLGAAELVLITLTDGQAELVRPTTVLGQSQDELHAFATPGPNGAVSKGKPSSDSRFLEFRCMRLFWSEQRATYLPVPALPLNFREEVLEKAVLAQVQAVSTGEHSLLWAAPPDRSERCLWFGSNEMILPIKSMARMLLDELVLPFYIFQYASVLIWCLEEYYIYGFLILAITFASVVATVLNAHATCKRLAEMAHFTCTVRRASQGPRATPVSSTQLVPGDLVWVGAGVLACDLVLLRGECIVDENMLTGEAIPVRKVPYSPASNGLTYSPDTSKACTLYGGTNVAQVCPVGDDLGPLAMVARTRFNSAKGQLLQHMLYPRHHSTRYARDTLYFIAMMLTIGSILYIWSITALALEGMQPGDIVMRFLDLITIAVPPGLPACLQIALAVALHRLKTRREIFASDPHVIPTAGQLDTVCFDKTGTLTESGLELKGVVLVRADRLGFDALLPSRAPLPPGAAQLLATCHGLAQLDGHLVGDPLDQLMLEASGWSLQEAPSTKGGQVCARVQPPGSTHCWDILRRFEFSAEQQRSVVVAQAPSQAGFWVHAKGSPEAIQRLVHPASIPPDYDALLGSYTSRGLRVIAIAAWQLDSGVDVAAVHAMSQSDLERGLALIGLVVLDNPLKPDSREVVLELQAASLRVIMVTGDAARTAISVAQQCNILPPTRCCCLVDASEETGAGGRLELLSVPPHGTPRCISLPDLLRSVAEGDADCAVTGRGFQGVLLHEDPAALQVLLQHAGVWARMAPADKARLVHLLGDGGEPQQGLEGLGHWVAFCGDGANDVGALKAAHVGVSLCEAEASVAAPLTSRQQSTACMLHVIQEGRASLTTSHAIFKFIIVYAVAQILTVSFVYSYGLIVASYQYLIQDLFYTSVLAGLMALTAPRSALAPAAPRATRLMSPQLLLPVGLQLVGVLLFQGLGLAMLRKQAWYVKHEVEGRAFQTSYAPENTVIFLVCTAQFVITAFVFHKGRPHRLPLWTNRWLVGAMVVQSILWLYLTLSPGDAFTHGFAGLVPLPSSLRWGICLLVLGNLLVAILLDQAAQWLLRCGRRWQPRLPGSSRKAYERAA
;
A
#
# COMPACT_ATOMS: atom_id res chain seq x y z
N MET A 1 35.13 -69.21 -1.85
CA MET A 1 34.75 -68.85 -0.47
C MET A 1 34.52 -67.35 -0.46
N THR A 2 33.33 -66.92 -0.92
CA THR A 2 32.11 -66.60 -0.14
C THR A 2 32.15 -65.18 0.43
N ALA A 3 31.26 -64.34 -0.11
CA ALA A 3 30.84 -63.01 0.36
C ALA A 3 30.28 -63.05 1.79
N PRO A 4 30.03 -61.91 2.46
CA PRO A 4 28.86 -61.02 2.24
C PRO A 4 29.24 -59.51 2.36
N ASP A 5 28.42 -58.46 2.25
CA ASP A 5 27.06 -58.17 1.79
C ASP A 5 27.05 -56.64 1.55
N ALA A 6 26.47 -56.20 0.43
CA ALA A 6 26.24 -54.78 0.13
C ALA A 6 24.73 -54.52 0.20
N GLN A 7 24.28 -53.78 1.21
CA GLN A 7 22.90 -53.28 1.28
C GLN A 7 22.81 -51.91 0.63
N LEU A 8 21.96 -51.85 -0.40
CA LEU A 8 21.40 -50.63 -0.96
C LEU A 8 20.55 -49.92 0.11
N CYS A 9 20.77 -48.63 0.31
CA CYS A 9 19.78 -47.74 0.91
C CYS A 9 19.19 -46.83 -0.16
N SER A 10 17.87 -46.93 -0.29
CA SER A 10 16.96 -46.17 -1.14
C SER A 10 16.98 -44.68 -0.83
N PHE A 11 17.01 -43.85 -1.87
CA PHE A 11 16.63 -42.45 -1.82
C PHE A 11 15.10 -42.38 -1.90
N GLU A 12 14.43 -42.24 -0.76
CA GLU A 12 13.08 -41.69 -0.70
C GLU A 12 13.20 -40.22 -0.27
N VAL A 13 12.78 -39.33 -1.16
CA VAL A 13 12.66 -37.90 -0.92
C VAL A 13 11.26 -37.68 -0.35
N GLU A 14 11.15 -37.64 0.97
CA GLU A 14 10.00 -37.01 1.63
C GLU A 14 10.21 -35.48 1.58
N LEU A 15 9.24 -34.80 0.98
CA LEU A 15 9.27 -33.38 0.60
C LEU A 15 8.30 -32.55 1.46
N ASP A 16 8.11 -32.92 2.73
CA ASP A 16 7.12 -32.31 3.62
C ASP A 16 7.68 -31.51 4.82
N ASP A 17 9.01 -31.30 4.91
CA ASP A 17 9.63 -30.43 5.95
C ASP A 17 10.11 -29.08 5.39
N VAL A 18 9.22 -28.35 4.71
CA VAL A 18 9.45 -26.95 4.34
C VAL A 18 8.58 -26.07 5.23
N GLU A 19 9.22 -25.32 6.15
CA GLU A 19 8.64 -24.43 7.18
C GLU A 19 8.48 -25.06 8.58
N GLN A 20 9.58 -25.51 9.18
CA GLN A 20 9.75 -25.42 10.65
C GLN A 20 10.95 -24.50 10.95
N PRO A 21 10.83 -23.51 11.85
CA PRO A 21 12.00 -22.86 12.41
C PRO A 21 12.81 -23.92 13.15
N LEU A 22 14.11 -23.96 12.86
CA LEU A 22 15.07 -24.88 13.46
C LEU A 22 14.87 -24.96 14.99
N ASN A 23 14.68 -26.17 15.52
CA ASN A 23 14.74 -26.47 16.93
C ASN A 23 15.98 -25.81 17.56
N GLU A 24 15.75 -24.74 18.32
CA GLU A 24 16.76 -24.11 19.16
C GLU A 24 17.01 -25.00 20.38
N ALA A 25 18.28 -25.24 20.70
CA ALA A 25 18.64 -25.70 22.04
C ALA A 25 18.18 -24.63 23.05
N PRO A 26 17.67 -25.00 24.24
CA PRO A 26 17.09 -24.04 25.17
C PRO A 26 18.17 -23.06 25.63
N ILE A 27 18.08 -21.83 25.13
CA ILE A 27 18.78 -20.68 25.66
C ILE A 27 18.16 -20.40 27.04
N SER A 28 19.00 -20.17 28.04
CA SER A 28 18.57 -20.00 29.43
C SER A 28 17.51 -18.90 29.56
N SER A 29 16.51 -19.14 30.41
CA SER A 29 15.36 -18.27 30.68
C SER A 29 15.70 -16.84 31.12
N GLN A 30 16.98 -16.53 31.39
CA GLN A 30 17.46 -15.17 31.66
C GLN A 30 17.78 -14.34 30.40
N GLN A 31 18.05 -14.96 29.24
CA GLN A 31 18.32 -14.22 27.99
C GLN A 31 17.03 -13.85 27.22
N GLN A 32 15.92 -14.57 27.42
CA GLN A 32 14.62 -14.23 26.86
C GLN A 32 14.00 -12.98 27.51
N GLN A 33 14.14 -12.81 28.84
CA GLN A 33 13.62 -11.62 29.54
C GLN A 33 14.38 -10.31 29.23
N LEU A 34 15.57 -10.39 28.63
CA LEU A 34 16.34 -9.21 28.20
C LEU A 34 16.03 -8.77 26.76
N ALA A 35 15.33 -9.60 25.98
CA ALA A 35 14.94 -9.29 24.59
C ALA A 35 13.55 -8.62 24.50
N ASP A 36 12.64 -8.87 25.45
CA ASP A 36 11.27 -8.34 25.44
C ASP A 36 11.14 -6.86 25.88
N GLY A 37 12.23 -6.24 26.34
CA GLY A 37 12.22 -4.90 26.94
C GLY A 37 12.52 -3.72 26.01
N SER A 38 12.77 -3.95 24.72
CA SER A 38 13.04 -2.86 23.76
C SER A 38 12.08 -2.93 22.59
N GLN A 39 10.99 -2.17 22.66
CA GLN A 39 10.34 -1.70 21.44
C GLN A 39 11.37 -0.86 20.68
N LEU A 40 12.13 -1.50 19.78
CA LEU A 40 12.78 -0.79 18.68
C LEU A 40 11.69 0.06 18.03
N ASP A 41 11.97 1.33 17.76
CA ASP A 41 11.05 2.23 17.06
C ASP A 41 10.36 1.47 15.92
N SER A 42 9.02 1.48 15.96
CA SER A 42 8.08 0.75 15.08
C SER A 42 8.25 0.95 13.57
N THR A 43 9.25 1.72 13.15
CA THR A 43 9.48 2.15 11.77
C THR A 43 10.32 1.18 10.94
N LEU A 44 11.16 0.34 11.55
CA LEU A 44 12.15 -0.46 10.82
C LEU A 44 11.83 -1.95 10.71
N ASP A 45 10.81 -2.47 11.41
CA ASP A 45 10.36 -3.87 11.30
C ASP A 45 11.52 -4.91 11.39
N ILE A 46 12.60 -4.62 12.13
CA ILE A 46 13.76 -5.54 12.25
C ILE A 46 13.46 -6.59 13.31
N ALA A 47 13.45 -7.86 12.91
CA ALA A 47 13.27 -8.99 13.82
C ALA A 47 14.61 -9.48 14.41
N ASN A 48 15.68 -9.56 13.61
CA ASN A 48 16.98 -10.07 14.08
C ASN A 48 18.17 -9.53 13.26
N LEU A 49 19.35 -9.48 13.89
CA LEU A 49 20.61 -9.07 13.30
C LEU A 49 21.65 -10.18 13.51
N THR A 50 22.23 -10.70 12.42
CA THR A 50 23.24 -11.76 12.51
C THR A 50 24.51 -11.40 11.74
N GLY A 51 25.67 -11.60 12.39
CA GLY A 51 26.98 -11.27 11.85
C GLY A 51 27.59 -12.40 11.04
N TYR A 52 28.21 -12.05 9.91
CA TYR A 52 28.92 -12.96 9.03
C TYR A 52 30.29 -12.42 8.64
N ARG A 53 31.24 -13.34 8.44
CA ARG A 53 32.58 -13.05 7.95
C ARG A 53 32.90 -13.92 6.73
N SER A 54 33.62 -13.37 5.76
CA SER A 54 34.12 -14.18 4.64
C SER A 54 35.27 -15.09 5.11
N PRO A 55 35.18 -16.42 4.93
CA PRO A 55 36.33 -17.30 5.15
C PRO A 55 37.39 -17.04 4.06
N PRO A 56 38.67 -17.40 4.27
CA PRO A 56 39.68 -17.31 3.22
C PRO A 56 39.22 -18.12 2.00
N GLY A 57 38.97 -17.43 0.89
CA GLY A 57 38.11 -17.85 -0.23
C GLY A 57 38.51 -19.08 -1.05
N LYS A 58 39.44 -19.92 -0.58
CA LYS A 58 39.95 -21.09 -1.33
C LYS A 58 38.89 -22.16 -1.56
N GLN A 59 38.05 -22.48 -0.57
CA GLN A 59 37.02 -23.53 -0.70
C GLN A 59 35.86 -23.11 -1.60
N PHE A 60 35.32 -21.90 -1.40
CA PHE A 60 34.23 -21.38 -2.23
C PHE A 60 34.69 -21.10 -3.66
N ALA A 61 35.89 -20.55 -3.87
CA ALA A 61 36.44 -20.36 -5.22
C ALA A 61 36.71 -21.71 -5.92
N LEU A 62 37.22 -22.72 -5.21
CA LEU A 62 37.40 -24.06 -5.76
C LEU A 62 36.06 -24.68 -6.15
N LEU A 63 35.04 -24.64 -5.27
CA LEU A 63 33.70 -25.13 -5.58
C LEU A 63 33.05 -24.36 -6.73
N THR A 64 33.28 -23.05 -6.82
CA THR A 64 32.80 -22.22 -7.92
C THR A 64 33.47 -22.60 -9.23
N LEU A 65 34.78 -22.86 -9.22
CA LEU A 65 35.54 -23.33 -10.38
C LEU A 65 35.07 -24.74 -10.81
N CYS A 66 34.91 -25.66 -9.86
CA CYS A 66 34.41 -27.01 -10.12
C CYS A 66 32.98 -27.04 -10.68
N THR A 67 32.14 -26.06 -10.31
CA THR A 67 30.77 -25.93 -10.83
C THR A 67 30.67 -25.04 -12.07
N GLY A 68 31.79 -24.60 -12.64
CA GLY A 68 31.80 -23.70 -13.80
C GLY A 68 31.09 -22.36 -13.55
N GLY A 69 30.99 -21.90 -12.30
CA GLY A 69 30.32 -20.67 -11.91
C GLY A 69 28.84 -20.82 -11.51
N ILE A 70 28.23 -21.99 -11.65
CA ILE A 70 26.81 -22.22 -11.28
C ILE A 70 26.58 -21.96 -9.79
N LEU A 71 27.51 -22.36 -8.93
CA LEU A 71 27.39 -22.10 -7.49
C LEU A 71 27.31 -20.60 -7.17
N LEU A 72 28.01 -19.76 -7.94
CA LEU A 72 27.99 -18.30 -7.75
C LEU A 72 26.66 -17.69 -8.18
N LEU A 73 26.01 -18.24 -9.22
CA LEU A 73 24.66 -17.87 -9.64
C LEU A 73 23.62 -18.30 -8.60
N VAL A 74 23.66 -19.55 -8.13
CA VAL A 74 22.72 -20.04 -7.11
C VAL A 74 22.89 -19.28 -5.80
N ALA A 75 24.14 -19.01 -5.38
CA ALA A 75 24.43 -18.16 -4.23
C ALA A 75 23.99 -16.70 -4.42
N ARG A 76 23.80 -16.23 -5.67
CA ARG A 76 23.25 -14.90 -5.94
C ARG A 76 21.72 -14.88 -5.79
N TRP A 77 21.03 -15.95 -6.20
CA TRP A 77 19.56 -16.05 -6.11
C TRP A 77 19.06 -16.48 -4.74
N SER A 78 19.76 -17.39 -4.08
CA SER A 78 19.41 -17.88 -2.76
C SER A 78 20.38 -17.35 -1.72
N LEU A 79 19.87 -16.46 -0.87
CA LEU A 79 20.61 -15.96 0.27
C LEU A 79 21.05 -17.10 1.19
N HIS A 80 20.21 -18.12 1.39
CA HIS A 80 20.54 -19.29 2.22
C HIS A 80 21.77 -20.05 1.71
N VAL A 81 21.83 -20.31 0.40
CA VAL A 81 22.99 -20.97 -0.23
C VAL A 81 24.23 -20.08 -0.09
N ARG A 82 24.09 -18.76 -0.28
CA ARG A 82 25.17 -17.80 -0.07
C ARG A 82 25.72 -17.85 1.35
N LEU A 83 24.84 -17.86 2.35
CA LEU A 83 25.19 -17.88 3.76
C LEU A 83 25.91 -19.17 4.13
N LYS A 84 25.45 -20.33 3.64
CA LYS A 84 26.09 -21.63 3.92
C LYS A 84 27.42 -21.84 3.20
N CYS A 85 27.52 -21.44 1.93
CA CYS A 85 28.67 -21.77 1.09
C CYS A 85 29.77 -20.70 1.12
N SER A 86 29.43 -19.42 1.28
CA SER A 86 30.37 -18.30 1.14
C SER A 86 30.71 -17.62 2.46
N LEU A 87 29.97 -17.84 3.55
CA LEU A 87 30.07 -17.05 4.77
C LEU A 87 30.12 -17.94 6.01
N LYS A 88 30.78 -17.47 7.07
CA LYS A 88 30.75 -18.10 8.40
C LYS A 88 30.14 -17.13 9.40
N ARG A 89 29.25 -17.64 10.27
CA ARG A 89 28.63 -16.85 11.33
C ARG A 89 29.71 -16.39 12.32
N CYS A 90 29.66 -15.13 12.71
CA CYS A 90 30.58 -14.52 13.67
C CYS A 90 29.82 -13.54 14.59
N PRO A 91 30.40 -13.16 15.74
CA PRO A 91 29.81 -12.09 16.56
C PRO A 91 29.73 -10.79 15.76
N LEU A 92 28.66 -10.01 15.98
CA LEU A 92 28.34 -8.79 15.22
C LEU A 92 29.50 -7.77 15.21
N GLY A 93 30.28 -7.68 16.30
CA GLY A 93 31.44 -6.79 16.40
C GLY A 93 32.62 -7.19 15.50
N ALA A 94 32.69 -8.43 15.03
CA ALA A 94 33.71 -8.91 14.10
C ALA A 94 33.15 -9.20 12.69
N ALA A 95 31.91 -8.77 12.42
CA ALA A 95 31.21 -9.04 11.17
C ALA A 95 31.67 -8.11 10.04
N GLU A 96 31.98 -8.71 8.89
CA GLU A 96 32.22 -8.00 7.62
C GLU A 96 30.91 -7.78 6.86
N LEU A 97 29.89 -8.59 7.14
CA LEU A 97 28.55 -8.53 6.57
C LEU A 97 27.54 -8.79 7.68
N VAL A 98 26.46 -8.02 7.70
CA VAL A 98 25.36 -8.17 8.66
C VAL A 98 24.12 -8.58 7.89
N LEU A 99 23.52 -9.70 8.27
CA LEU A 99 22.24 -10.15 7.78
C LEU A 99 21.15 -9.56 8.68
N ILE A 100 20.25 -8.79 8.07
CA ILE A 100 19.12 -8.14 8.72
C ILE A 100 17.88 -8.94 8.32
N THR A 101 17.19 -9.54 9.27
CA THR A 101 15.92 -10.22 9.05
C THR A 101 14.78 -9.35 9.55
N LEU A 102 13.78 -9.15 8.70
CA LEU A 102 12.59 -8.36 8.96
C LEU A 102 11.47 -9.22 9.57
N THR A 103 10.46 -8.56 10.15
CA THR A 103 9.27 -9.21 10.74
C THR A 103 8.40 -9.95 9.71
N ASP A 104 8.51 -9.59 8.43
CA ASP A 104 7.84 -10.29 7.31
C ASP A 104 8.60 -11.53 6.82
N GLY A 105 9.70 -11.90 7.49
CA GLY A 105 10.56 -13.02 7.14
C GLY A 105 11.56 -12.75 6.02
N GLN A 106 11.58 -11.54 5.43
CA GLN A 106 12.60 -11.16 4.45
C GLN A 106 13.96 -10.95 5.11
N ALA A 107 15.02 -11.20 4.36
CA ALA A 107 16.38 -11.07 4.86
C ALA A 107 17.27 -10.39 3.83
N GLU A 108 18.03 -9.38 4.27
CA GLU A 108 18.94 -8.60 3.43
C GLU A 108 20.35 -8.58 4.04
N LEU A 109 21.36 -8.68 3.17
CA LEU A 109 22.76 -8.67 3.58
C LEU A 109 23.39 -7.29 3.33
N VAL A 110 23.83 -6.63 4.39
CA VAL A 110 24.40 -5.28 4.36
C VAL A 110 25.85 -5.29 4.81
N ARG A 111 26.70 -4.44 4.22
CA ARG A 111 28.09 -4.27 4.64
C ARG A 111 28.18 -3.07 5.61
N PRO A 112 28.72 -3.25 6.84
CA PRO A 112 28.98 -2.13 7.74
C PRO A 112 30.10 -1.25 7.18
N THR A 113 29.97 0.06 7.39
CA THR A 113 30.95 1.07 6.98
C THR A 113 31.64 1.60 8.23
N THR A 114 32.96 1.71 8.20
CA THR A 114 33.76 2.27 9.30
C THR A 114 34.09 3.72 8.98
N VAL A 115 33.74 4.66 9.86
CA VAL A 115 34.26 6.03 9.79
C VAL A 115 35.45 6.12 10.73
N LEU A 116 36.60 6.54 10.21
CA LEU A 116 37.75 6.90 11.04
C LEU A 116 37.53 8.33 11.55
N GLY A 117 37.34 8.50 12.86
CA GLY A 117 37.25 9.81 13.49
C GLY A 117 38.61 10.51 13.56
N GLN A 118 38.66 11.81 13.28
CA GLN A 118 39.84 12.64 13.61
C GLN A 118 39.83 12.99 15.11
N SER A 119 40.99 12.82 15.76
CA SER A 119 41.45 13.22 17.11
C SER A 119 40.50 13.05 18.33
N GLN A 120 41.02 12.38 19.36
CA GLN A 120 40.33 11.85 20.54
C GLN A 120 39.98 12.87 21.66
N ASP A 121 40.41 14.13 21.58
CA ASP A 121 40.49 14.99 22.78
C ASP A 121 39.19 15.73 23.17
N GLU A 122 38.11 15.64 22.39
CA GLU A 122 36.87 16.41 22.62
C GLU A 122 35.56 15.57 22.65
N LEU A 123 35.62 14.24 22.77
CA LEU A 123 34.41 13.40 22.80
C LEU A 123 33.92 13.08 24.23
N HIS A 124 32.70 13.49 24.57
CA HIS A 124 32.07 13.22 25.87
C HIS A 124 31.29 11.88 25.87
N ALA A 125 31.03 11.33 27.06
CA ALA A 125 30.40 10.01 27.22
C ALA A 125 28.86 10.05 27.06
N PHE A 126 28.28 9.14 26.26
CA PHE A 126 26.85 9.12 25.89
C PHE A 126 25.98 8.15 26.68
N ALA A 127 24.85 8.63 27.12
CA ALA A 127 23.74 7.92 27.77
C ALA A 127 22.91 7.02 26.82
N THR A 128 22.86 5.69 26.97
CA THR A 128 21.83 4.84 26.32
C THR A 128 20.63 4.62 27.24
N PRO A 129 19.37 4.65 26.74
CA PRO A 129 18.19 4.41 27.55
C PRO A 129 18.04 2.91 27.86
N GLY A 130 18.15 2.54 29.13
CA GLY A 130 17.90 1.18 29.62
C GLY A 130 16.41 0.86 29.73
N PRO A 131 16.04 -0.43 29.90
CA PRO A 131 14.65 -0.91 29.92
C PRO A 131 13.78 -0.29 31.03
N ASN A 132 14.39 0.33 32.04
CA ASN A 132 13.71 0.98 33.17
C ASN A 132 13.89 2.52 33.18
N GLY A 133 14.29 3.14 32.06
CA GLY A 133 14.62 4.57 32.04
C GLY A 133 15.99 4.92 32.67
N ALA A 134 16.79 3.92 33.04
CA ALA A 134 18.15 4.15 33.54
C ALA A 134 19.14 4.40 32.40
N VAL A 135 19.88 5.50 32.50
CA VAL A 135 20.83 6.00 31.50
C VAL A 135 22.21 5.33 31.66
N SER A 136 22.70 4.58 30.66
CA SER A 136 24.07 4.04 30.67
C SER A 136 25.04 4.90 29.85
N LYS A 137 26.03 5.53 30.49
CA LYS A 137 27.07 6.31 29.79
C LYS A 137 28.06 5.38 29.07
N GLY A 138 28.26 5.54 27.76
CA GLY A 138 29.22 4.84 26.92
C GLY A 138 29.98 5.84 26.06
N LYS A 139 31.31 5.76 26.07
CA LYS A 139 32.18 6.56 25.18
C LYS A 139 32.18 5.92 23.79
N PRO A 140 32.15 6.70 22.70
CA PRO A 140 32.47 6.17 21.37
C PRO A 140 33.95 5.75 21.35
N SER A 141 34.23 4.53 20.88
CA SER A 141 35.59 4.12 20.54
C SER A 141 36.04 4.80 19.25
N SER A 142 37.36 4.88 19.02
CA SER A 142 38.00 5.55 17.88
C SER A 142 37.55 5.06 16.49
N ASP A 143 36.94 3.87 16.44
CA ASP A 143 36.42 3.23 15.24
C ASP A 143 34.89 3.10 15.33
N SER A 144 34.15 4.20 15.18
CA SER A 144 32.70 4.14 15.14
C SER A 144 32.22 3.50 13.83
N ARG A 145 31.66 2.29 13.95
CA ARG A 145 31.06 1.56 12.83
C ARG A 145 29.58 1.91 12.74
N PHE A 146 29.13 2.20 11.53
CA PHE A 146 27.72 2.37 11.23
C PHE A 146 27.31 1.52 10.03
N LEU A 147 26.04 1.18 9.95
CA LEU A 147 25.45 0.50 8.82
C LEU A 147 24.29 1.36 8.31
N GLU A 148 24.13 1.45 7.00
CA GLU A 148 22.99 2.11 6.38
C GLU A 148 22.06 1.05 5.80
N PHE A 149 20.84 0.96 6.33
CA PHE A 149 19.82 0.01 5.89
C PHE A 149 18.53 0.75 5.60
N ARG A 150 17.97 0.56 4.41
CA ARG A 150 16.77 1.26 3.93
C ARG A 150 16.79 2.77 4.21
N CYS A 151 17.92 3.42 3.92
CA CYS A 151 18.16 4.86 4.14
C CYS A 151 18.22 5.33 5.61
N MET A 152 18.21 4.41 6.58
CA MET A 152 18.39 4.68 8.01
C MET A 152 19.79 4.25 8.47
N ARG A 153 20.37 4.99 9.41
CA ARG A 153 21.67 4.66 10.01
C ARG A 153 21.47 3.86 11.30
N LEU A 154 22.20 2.76 11.44
CA LEU A 154 22.36 2.06 12.70
C LEU A 154 23.82 2.10 13.13
N PHE A 155 24.08 2.41 14.39
CA PHE A 155 25.41 2.54 14.95
C PHE A 155 25.74 1.38 15.87
N TRP A 156 27.00 0.98 15.88
CA TRP A 156 27.49 -0.06 16.77
C TRP A 156 27.54 0.43 18.23
N SER A 157 26.89 -0.32 19.13
CA SER A 157 27.00 -0.12 20.57
C SER A 157 27.87 -1.21 21.19
N GLU A 158 29.03 -0.83 21.75
CA GLU A 158 29.91 -1.78 22.43
C GLU A 158 29.25 -2.39 23.69
N GLN A 159 28.43 -1.63 24.41
CA GLN A 159 27.78 -2.08 25.64
C GLN A 159 26.76 -3.19 25.40
N ARG A 160 26.00 -3.10 24.29
CA ARG A 160 24.96 -4.08 23.93
C ARG A 160 25.43 -5.10 22.90
N ALA A 161 26.66 -4.97 22.40
CA ALA A 161 27.23 -5.78 21.32
C ALA A 161 26.29 -5.91 20.10
N THR A 162 25.54 -4.85 19.78
CA THR A 162 24.55 -4.83 18.69
C THR A 162 24.50 -3.46 18.01
N TYR A 163 23.88 -3.42 16.82
CA TYR A 163 23.60 -2.17 16.12
C TYR A 163 22.27 -1.59 16.58
N LEU A 164 22.28 -0.31 16.95
CA LEU A 164 21.10 0.43 17.39
C LEU A 164 20.74 1.50 16.35
N PRO A 165 19.45 1.69 16.03
CA PRO A 165 19.03 2.76 15.15
C PRO A 165 19.32 4.13 15.80
N VAL A 166 19.65 5.14 14.98
CA VAL A 166 19.71 6.52 15.47
C VAL A 166 18.29 6.94 15.87
N PRO A 167 18.07 7.39 17.11
CA PRO A 167 16.74 7.83 17.53
C PRO A 167 16.31 9.03 16.68
N ALA A 168 15.02 9.12 16.37
CA ALA A 168 14.49 10.20 15.55
C ALA A 168 14.72 11.60 16.16
N LEU A 169 14.78 11.67 17.49
CA LEU A 169 15.09 12.87 18.28
C LEU A 169 16.33 12.62 19.16
N PRO A 170 17.17 13.64 19.42
CA PRO A 170 18.25 13.53 20.40
C PRO A 170 17.73 13.22 21.82
N LEU A 171 18.55 12.51 22.62
CA LEU A 171 18.17 12.06 23.98
C LEU A 171 17.79 13.20 24.93
N ASN A 172 18.50 14.33 24.86
CA ASN A 172 18.24 15.52 25.69
C ASN A 172 17.37 16.57 24.97
N PHE A 173 16.84 16.24 23.79
CA PHE A 173 16.10 17.20 22.97
C PHE A 173 14.88 17.76 23.71
N ARG A 174 14.22 16.93 24.52
CA ARG A 174 13.04 17.32 25.30
C ARG A 174 13.37 18.41 26.33
N GLU A 175 14.48 18.24 27.04
CA GLU A 175 14.98 19.20 28.04
C GLU A 175 15.49 20.47 27.35
N GLU A 176 16.20 20.34 26.22
CA GLU A 176 16.69 21.48 25.43
C GLU A 176 15.55 22.34 24.87
N VAL A 177 14.48 21.72 24.37
CA VAL A 177 13.28 22.43 23.89
C VAL A 177 12.60 23.15 25.04
N LEU A 178 12.47 22.50 26.20
CA LEU A 178 11.85 23.08 27.39
C LEU A 178 12.65 24.29 27.89
N GLU A 179 13.96 24.15 28.06
CA GLU A 179 14.85 25.23 28.52
C GLU A 179 14.79 26.43 27.57
N LYS A 180 14.92 26.18 26.25
CA LYS A 180 14.91 27.24 25.24
C LYS A 180 13.53 27.88 25.06
N ALA A 181 12.45 27.12 25.22
CA ALA A 181 11.09 27.66 25.21
C ALA A 181 10.82 28.56 26.42
N VAL A 182 11.28 28.16 27.62
CA VAL A 182 11.20 28.99 28.83
C VAL A 182 12.03 30.27 28.66
N LEU A 183 13.26 30.17 28.14
CA LEU A 183 14.10 31.33 27.84
C LEU A 183 13.43 32.28 26.82
N ALA A 184 12.79 31.73 25.78
CA ALA A 184 12.04 32.51 24.79
C ALA A 184 10.84 33.27 25.41
N GLN A 185 10.15 32.65 26.37
CA GLN A 185 9.01 33.27 27.08
C GLN A 185 9.45 34.36 28.06
N VAL A 186 10.53 34.14 28.81
CA VAL A 186 11.06 35.11 29.80
C VAL A 186 11.64 36.36 29.12
N GLN A 187 12.29 36.21 27.95
CA GLN A 187 12.95 37.32 27.24
C GLN A 187 12.01 38.18 26.38
N ALA A 188 10.74 37.79 26.18
CA ALA A 188 9.74 38.68 25.59
C ALA A 188 9.50 39.94 26.46
N VAL A 189 10.00 39.96 27.70
CA VAL A 189 9.80 41.01 28.70
C VAL A 189 11.04 41.89 28.92
N SER A 190 12.23 41.56 28.40
CA SER A 190 13.46 42.35 28.62
C SER A 190 14.22 42.67 27.33
N THR A 191 14.37 43.98 27.08
CA THR A 191 15.14 44.55 25.96
C THR A 191 16.65 44.36 26.14
N GLY A 192 17.37 43.94 25.09
CA GLY A 192 18.65 44.59 24.74
C GLY A 192 19.90 43.75 24.51
N GLU A 193 20.01 42.50 24.94
CA GLU A 193 21.26 41.71 24.79
C GLU A 193 21.00 40.32 24.19
N HIS A 194 20.74 40.27 22.88
CA HIS A 194 20.16 39.09 22.21
C HIS A 194 21.15 38.13 21.53
N SER A 195 22.47 38.36 21.54
CA SER A 195 23.40 37.62 20.65
C SER A 195 24.15 36.43 21.23
N LEU A 196 24.34 36.34 22.55
CA LEU A 196 25.17 35.29 23.17
C LEU A 196 24.38 34.08 23.71
N LEU A 197 23.06 34.24 23.89
CA LEU A 197 22.19 33.24 24.54
C LEU A 197 21.63 32.17 23.59
N TRP A 198 21.59 32.43 22.27
CA TRP A 198 21.07 31.49 21.26
C TRP A 198 22.17 30.66 20.59
N ALA A 199 23.30 30.48 21.29
CA ALA A 199 24.43 29.70 20.80
C ALA A 199 24.05 28.23 20.55
N ALA A 200 24.63 27.63 19.50
CA ALA A 200 24.51 26.20 19.27
C ALA A 200 25.17 25.40 20.42
N PRO A 201 24.62 24.24 20.81
CA PRO A 201 25.21 23.40 21.85
C PRO A 201 26.64 22.96 21.45
N PRO A 202 27.57 22.82 22.43
CA PRO A 202 28.98 22.48 22.16
C PRO A 202 29.14 21.15 21.41
N ASP A 203 28.19 20.22 21.55
CA ASP A 203 28.24 18.86 20.98
C ASP A 203 27.87 18.77 19.48
N ARG A 204 27.89 19.89 18.74
CA ARG A 204 27.45 19.91 17.33
C ARG A 204 28.26 18.95 16.44
N SER A 205 29.56 18.83 16.67
CA SER A 205 30.45 17.94 15.91
C SER A 205 30.02 16.48 16.05
N GLU A 206 29.61 16.08 17.26
CA GLU A 206 29.09 14.73 17.53
C GLU A 206 27.75 14.52 16.82
N ARG A 207 26.81 15.48 16.91
CA ARG A 207 25.50 15.39 16.22
C ARG A 207 25.65 15.28 14.70
N CYS A 208 26.63 15.97 14.12
CA CYS A 208 26.97 15.85 12.69
C CYS A 208 27.41 14.42 12.32
N LEU A 209 28.15 13.72 13.20
CA LEU A 209 28.58 12.35 12.97
C LEU A 209 27.38 11.39 12.97
N TRP A 210 26.49 11.51 13.97
CA TRP A 210 25.33 10.62 14.15
C TRP A 210 24.27 10.80 13.06
N PHE A 211 23.80 12.04 12.87
CA PHE A 211 22.69 12.32 11.94
C PHE A 211 23.14 12.50 10.49
N GLY A 212 24.40 12.86 10.26
CA GLY A 212 24.93 13.14 8.92
C GLY A 212 24.40 14.45 8.31
N SER A 213 24.63 14.63 7.01
CA SER A 213 24.07 15.75 6.25
C SER A 213 22.57 15.59 6.08
N ASN A 214 21.84 16.71 6.13
CA ASN A 214 20.41 16.79 5.88
C ASN A 214 20.13 16.76 4.36
N GLU A 215 20.46 15.64 3.72
CA GLU A 215 20.20 15.38 2.29
C GLU A 215 19.56 14.00 2.09
N MET A 216 18.43 13.97 1.38
CA MET A 216 17.71 12.75 1.03
C MET A 216 18.26 12.15 -0.27
N ILE A 217 19.51 11.69 -0.24
CA ILE A 217 20.16 11.07 -1.39
C ILE A 217 19.63 9.64 -1.57
N LEU A 218 18.92 9.39 -2.68
CA LEU A 218 18.47 8.05 -3.05
C LEU A 218 19.59 7.30 -3.79
N PRO A 219 19.93 6.07 -3.40
CA PRO A 219 20.94 5.29 -4.10
C PRO A 219 20.38 4.75 -5.44
N ILE A 220 20.63 5.47 -6.54
CA ILE A 220 20.24 5.02 -7.88
C ILE A 220 21.28 4.02 -8.39
N LYS A 221 20.86 2.79 -8.68
CA LYS A 221 21.71 1.81 -9.36
C LYS A 221 22.05 2.28 -10.78
N SER A 222 23.28 2.04 -11.23
CA SER A 222 23.66 2.32 -12.62
C SER A 222 22.85 1.46 -13.60
N MET A 223 22.56 1.99 -14.78
CA MET A 223 21.81 1.26 -15.83
C MET A 223 22.47 -0.08 -16.17
N ALA A 224 23.80 -0.12 -16.26
CA ALA A 224 24.55 -1.35 -16.51
C ALA A 224 24.37 -2.38 -15.38
N ARG A 225 24.33 -1.95 -14.12
CA ARG A 225 24.11 -2.84 -12.99
C ARG A 225 22.67 -3.37 -12.97
N MET A 226 21.68 -2.53 -13.26
CA MET A 226 20.28 -2.98 -13.36
C MET A 226 20.09 -3.96 -14.52
N LEU A 227 20.71 -3.69 -15.67
CA LEU A 227 20.71 -4.60 -16.80
C LEU A 227 21.34 -5.95 -16.44
N LEU A 228 22.48 -5.96 -15.76
CA LEU A 228 23.13 -7.20 -15.33
C LEU A 228 22.34 -7.93 -14.23
N ASP A 229 21.69 -7.20 -13.32
CA ASP A 229 20.80 -7.78 -12.31
C ASP A 229 19.62 -8.52 -13.00
N GLU A 230 19.05 -7.93 -14.06
CA GLU A 230 17.92 -8.49 -14.82
C GLU A 230 18.34 -9.68 -15.70
N LEU A 231 19.45 -9.56 -16.44
CA LEU A 231 19.96 -10.61 -17.35
C LEU A 231 20.35 -11.90 -16.63
N VAL A 232 20.60 -11.84 -15.32
CA VAL A 232 21.01 -12.96 -14.47
C VAL A 232 19.80 -13.62 -13.78
N LEU A 233 18.56 -13.20 -14.04
CA LEU A 233 17.39 -13.90 -13.50
C LEU A 233 17.32 -15.36 -13.99
N PRO A 234 16.82 -16.31 -13.16
CA PRO A 234 16.79 -17.74 -13.52
C PRO A 234 16.15 -18.04 -14.87
N PHE A 235 15.10 -17.30 -15.21
CA PHE A 235 14.39 -17.42 -16.49
C PHE A 235 15.30 -17.13 -17.70
N TYR A 236 16.08 -16.05 -17.68
CA TYR A 236 16.98 -15.72 -18.79
C TYR A 236 18.19 -16.66 -18.86
N ILE A 237 18.66 -17.19 -17.72
CA ILE A 237 19.72 -18.21 -17.73
C ILE A 237 19.23 -19.49 -18.41
N PHE A 238 18.01 -19.92 -18.09
CA PHE A 238 17.35 -21.00 -18.81
C PHE A 238 17.21 -20.69 -20.31
N GLN A 239 16.89 -19.44 -20.67
CA GLN A 239 16.82 -19.01 -22.05
C GLN A 239 18.16 -19.11 -22.78
N TYR A 240 19.27 -18.70 -22.17
CA TYR A 240 20.60 -18.81 -22.79
C TYR A 240 21.02 -20.26 -22.99
N ALA A 241 20.73 -21.12 -22.00
CA ALA A 241 20.96 -22.55 -22.13
C ALA A 241 20.12 -23.15 -23.28
N SER A 242 18.87 -22.70 -23.43
CA SER A 242 17.99 -23.11 -24.53
C SER A 242 18.53 -22.70 -25.88
N VAL A 243 19.00 -21.44 -26.03
CA VAL A 243 19.64 -20.97 -27.26
C VAL A 243 20.91 -21.75 -27.58
N LEU A 244 21.70 -22.13 -26.57
CA LEU A 244 22.86 -23.00 -26.79
C LEU A 244 22.46 -24.37 -27.33
N ILE A 245 21.44 -25.01 -26.73
CA ILE A 245 20.90 -26.29 -27.20
C ILE A 245 20.40 -26.15 -28.65
N TRP A 246 19.64 -25.09 -28.96
CA TRP A 246 19.15 -24.82 -30.31
C TRP A 246 20.27 -24.61 -31.32
N CYS A 247 21.37 -23.95 -30.95
CA CYS A 247 22.55 -23.82 -31.80
C CYS A 247 23.27 -25.15 -32.04
N LEU A 248 23.27 -26.06 -31.06
CA LEU A 248 23.82 -27.42 -31.22
C LEU A 248 22.94 -28.29 -32.11
N GLU A 249 21.65 -27.98 -32.21
CA GLU A 249 20.70 -28.65 -33.11
C GLU A 249 20.48 -27.89 -34.43
N GLU A 250 21.39 -26.98 -34.79
CA GLU A 250 21.40 -26.22 -36.06
C GLU A 250 20.21 -25.24 -36.25
N TYR A 251 19.47 -24.90 -35.19
CA TYR A 251 18.40 -23.89 -35.18
C TYR A 251 18.91 -22.46 -34.98
N TYR A 252 19.95 -22.05 -35.72
CA TYR A 252 20.64 -20.77 -35.51
C TYR A 252 19.73 -19.54 -35.65
N ILE A 253 18.95 -19.47 -36.74
CA ILE A 253 18.10 -18.29 -37.04
C ILE A 253 17.06 -18.09 -35.93
N TYR A 254 16.41 -19.18 -35.53
CA TYR A 254 15.39 -19.16 -34.48
C TYR A 254 15.99 -18.73 -33.13
N GLY A 255 17.09 -19.35 -32.72
CA GLY A 255 17.75 -19.04 -31.44
C GLY A 255 18.23 -17.60 -31.34
N PHE A 256 18.91 -17.07 -32.36
CA PHE A 256 19.38 -15.68 -32.36
C PHE A 256 18.25 -14.65 -32.40
N LEU A 257 17.15 -14.93 -33.12
CA LEU A 257 16.00 -14.03 -33.17
C LEU A 257 15.32 -13.91 -31.80
N ILE A 258 15.08 -15.02 -31.11
CA ILE A 258 14.50 -15.02 -29.76
C ILE A 258 15.43 -14.31 -28.77
N LEU A 259 16.75 -14.52 -28.89
CA LEU A 259 17.74 -13.79 -28.07
C LEU A 259 17.67 -12.28 -28.31
N ALA A 260 17.54 -11.83 -29.56
CA ALA A 260 17.43 -10.41 -29.89
C ALA A 260 16.15 -9.77 -29.32
N ILE A 261 15.01 -10.45 -29.45
CA ILE A 261 13.71 -9.97 -28.93
C ILE A 261 13.74 -9.90 -27.40
N THR A 262 14.25 -10.94 -26.73
CA THR A 262 14.35 -10.97 -25.27
C THR A 262 15.29 -9.87 -24.76
N PHE A 263 16.44 -9.67 -25.40
CA PHE A 263 17.36 -8.58 -25.07
C PHE A 263 16.70 -7.20 -25.23
N ALA A 264 16.00 -6.95 -26.34
CA ALA A 264 15.27 -5.70 -26.56
C ALA A 264 14.21 -5.44 -25.47
N SER A 265 13.47 -6.48 -25.07
CA SER A 265 12.49 -6.42 -23.99
C SER A 265 13.13 -6.06 -22.65
N VAL A 266 14.26 -6.70 -22.29
CA VAL A 266 15.00 -6.42 -21.05
C VAL A 266 15.54 -4.98 -21.03
N VAL A 267 16.07 -4.50 -22.16
CA VAL A 267 16.54 -3.11 -22.24
C VAL A 267 15.38 -2.14 -22.03
N ALA A 268 14.21 -2.39 -22.65
CA ALA A 268 13.04 -1.55 -22.48
C ALA A 268 12.53 -1.52 -21.03
N THR A 269 12.49 -2.65 -20.32
CA THR A 269 12.09 -2.69 -18.91
C THR A 269 13.06 -1.94 -18.01
N VAL A 270 14.37 -2.10 -18.23
CA VAL A 270 15.42 -1.40 -17.46
C VAL A 270 15.40 0.09 -17.71
N LEU A 271 15.18 0.55 -18.96
CA LEU A 271 15.05 1.97 -19.29
C LEU A 271 13.87 2.62 -18.54
N ASN A 272 12.71 1.96 -18.55
CA ASN A 272 11.52 2.44 -17.84
C ASN A 272 11.73 2.47 -16.32
N ALA A 273 12.37 1.43 -15.76
CA ALA A 273 12.69 1.38 -14.33
C ALA A 273 13.68 2.50 -13.94
N HIS A 274 14.73 2.71 -14.73
CA HIS A 274 15.72 3.76 -14.46
C HIS A 274 15.09 5.16 -14.51
N ALA A 275 14.28 5.45 -15.54
CA ALA A 275 13.59 6.73 -15.67
C ALA A 275 12.68 7.00 -14.46
N THR A 276 12.01 5.96 -13.94
CA THR A 276 11.14 6.06 -12.76
C THR A 276 11.95 6.34 -11.49
N CYS A 277 13.05 5.62 -11.24
CA CYS A 277 13.94 5.87 -10.10
C CYS A 277 14.58 7.26 -10.16
N LYS A 278 14.98 7.73 -11.35
CA LYS A 278 15.56 9.06 -11.53
C LYS A 278 14.57 10.16 -11.17
N ARG A 279 13.32 10.05 -11.63
CA ARG A 279 12.25 11.00 -11.29
C ARG A 279 12.00 11.06 -9.78
N LEU A 280 11.96 9.92 -9.10
CA LEU A 280 11.80 9.88 -7.63
C LEU A 280 12.98 10.55 -6.91
N ALA A 281 14.21 10.35 -7.39
CA ALA A 281 15.38 10.98 -6.81
C ALA A 281 15.41 12.51 -7.01
N GLU A 282 14.95 12.99 -8.16
CA GLU A 282 14.79 14.43 -8.43
C GLU A 282 13.74 15.06 -7.50
N MET A 283 12.64 14.37 -7.20
CA MET A 283 11.62 14.83 -6.23
C MET A 283 12.13 14.86 -4.78
N ALA A 284 13.04 13.95 -4.42
CA ALA A 284 13.61 13.87 -3.08
C ALA A 284 14.69 14.94 -2.81
N HIS A 285 15.36 15.45 -3.84
CA HIS A 285 16.45 16.40 -3.68
C HIS A 285 15.94 17.83 -3.55
N PHE A 286 15.98 18.37 -2.33
CA PHE A 286 15.67 19.77 -2.03
C PHE A 286 16.78 20.39 -1.17
N THR A 287 17.29 21.55 -1.59
CA THR A 287 18.28 22.32 -0.83
C THR A 287 17.90 23.80 -0.82
N CYS A 288 18.06 24.46 0.32
CA CYS A 288 17.82 25.89 0.45
C CYS A 288 18.86 26.55 1.38
N THR A 289 18.96 27.87 1.34
CA THR A 289 19.83 28.61 2.27
C THR A 289 19.01 29.06 3.47
N VAL A 290 19.48 28.72 4.67
CA VAL A 290 18.82 29.01 5.94
C VAL A 290 19.69 29.92 6.82
N ARG A 291 19.06 30.76 7.63
CA ARG A 291 19.77 31.65 8.57
C ARG A 291 19.89 30.93 9.92
N ARG A 292 21.06 30.37 10.21
CA ARG A 292 21.34 29.69 11.49
C ARG A 292 21.81 30.70 12.54
N ALA A 293 21.38 30.50 13.79
CA ALA A 293 21.95 31.22 14.93
C ALA A 293 23.44 30.85 15.12
N SER A 294 24.26 31.81 15.52
CA SER A 294 25.72 31.65 15.70
C SER A 294 26.15 32.26 17.04
N GLN A 295 27.33 31.90 17.53
CA GLN A 295 27.91 32.45 18.77
C GLN A 295 28.26 33.96 18.67
N GLY A 296 28.09 34.58 17.50
CA GLY A 296 28.30 36.01 17.28
C GLY A 296 27.00 36.78 17.00
N PRO A 297 27.06 38.13 16.92
CA PRO A 297 25.88 39.00 16.80
C PRO A 297 25.13 38.95 15.46
N ARG A 298 25.50 38.07 14.52
CA ARG A 298 24.89 37.96 13.20
C ARG A 298 24.55 36.50 12.86
N ALA A 299 23.30 36.28 12.44
CA ALA A 299 22.87 35.01 11.88
C ALA A 299 23.70 34.66 10.64
N THR A 300 24.21 33.43 10.57
CA THR A 300 25.04 32.97 9.46
C THR A 300 24.16 32.29 8.41
N PRO A 301 24.23 32.68 7.12
CA PRO A 301 23.60 31.92 6.05
C PRO A 301 24.35 30.60 5.87
N VAL A 302 23.64 29.48 5.98
CA VAL A 302 24.17 28.13 5.86
C VAL A 302 23.28 27.34 4.92
N SER A 303 23.86 26.40 4.18
CA SER A 303 23.07 25.44 3.40
C SER A 303 22.22 24.56 4.32
N SER A 304 20.98 24.28 3.93
CA SER A 304 20.07 23.37 4.62
C SER A 304 20.65 21.98 4.86
N THR A 305 21.65 21.60 4.06
CA THR A 305 22.34 20.31 4.10
C THR A 305 23.24 20.13 5.32
N GLN A 306 23.64 21.22 5.99
CA GLN A 306 24.48 21.22 7.18
C GLN A 306 23.70 21.30 8.50
N LEU A 307 22.36 21.29 8.42
CA LEU A 307 21.48 21.31 9.59
C LEU A 307 21.47 19.96 10.28
N VAL A 308 21.57 19.99 11.61
CA VAL A 308 21.45 18.82 12.48
C VAL A 308 20.43 19.09 13.60
N PRO A 309 19.77 18.05 14.15
CA PRO A 309 18.84 18.23 15.26
C PRO A 309 19.44 19.02 16.44
N GLY A 310 18.69 20.03 16.90
CA GLY A 310 19.09 20.98 17.94
C GLY A 310 19.67 22.31 17.44
N ASP A 311 20.00 22.43 16.14
CA ASP A 311 20.39 23.71 15.55
C ASP A 311 19.23 24.71 15.61
N LEU A 312 19.52 25.99 15.86
CA LEU A 312 18.55 27.08 15.89
C LEU A 312 18.55 27.83 14.56
N VAL A 313 17.37 28.01 13.97
CA VAL A 313 17.17 28.61 12.66
C VAL A 313 16.08 29.68 12.68
N TRP A 314 16.31 30.77 11.96
CA TRP A 314 15.30 31.80 11.72
C TRP A 314 14.46 31.39 10.51
N VAL A 315 13.15 31.34 10.70
CA VAL A 315 12.18 30.89 9.68
C VAL A 315 11.78 32.09 8.82
N GLY A 316 12.05 31.99 7.51
CA GLY A 316 11.57 32.94 6.50
C GLY A 316 10.42 32.35 5.69
N ALA A 317 9.82 33.17 4.83
CA ALA A 317 8.87 32.69 3.83
C ALA A 317 9.57 31.75 2.82
N GLY A 318 8.87 30.68 2.42
CA GLY A 318 9.39 29.66 1.51
C GLY A 318 9.37 28.24 2.09
N VAL A 319 9.93 27.30 1.32
CA VAL A 319 9.85 25.86 1.61
C VAL A 319 10.86 25.45 2.70
N LEU A 320 10.39 24.71 3.68
CA LEU A 320 11.19 24.17 4.78
C LEU A 320 11.98 22.93 4.36
N ALA A 321 13.25 22.84 4.77
CA ALA A 321 14.12 21.72 4.39
C ALA A 321 14.09 20.52 5.35
N CYS A 322 13.57 20.69 6.57
CA CYS A 322 13.53 19.65 7.61
C CYS A 322 12.44 19.97 8.63
N ASP A 323 12.16 19.04 9.54
CA ASP A 323 11.15 19.26 10.58
C ASP A 323 11.74 20.13 11.69
N LEU A 324 11.02 21.18 12.07
CA LEU A 324 11.41 22.18 13.07
C LEU A 324 10.35 22.27 14.18
N VAL A 325 10.76 22.69 15.37
CA VAL A 325 9.86 23.12 16.45
C VAL A 325 9.95 24.63 16.62
N LEU A 326 8.82 25.31 16.56
CA LEU A 326 8.72 26.76 16.70
C LEU A 326 8.89 27.15 18.18
N LEU A 327 9.84 28.04 18.48
CA LEU A 327 10.14 28.48 19.85
C LEU A 327 9.65 29.91 20.12
N ARG A 328 9.76 30.79 19.12
CA ARG A 328 9.35 32.19 19.22
C ARG A 328 8.76 32.67 17.91
N GLY A 329 7.72 33.50 17.99
CA GLY A 329 7.01 34.02 16.83
C GLY A 329 5.95 33.07 16.30
N GLU A 330 5.24 33.52 15.28
CA GLU A 330 4.17 32.78 14.64
C GLU A 330 4.37 32.79 13.12
N CYS A 331 3.87 31.76 12.45
CA CYS A 331 3.88 31.71 11.00
C CYS A 331 2.66 30.94 10.47
N ILE A 332 2.35 31.17 9.21
CA ILE A 332 1.30 30.49 8.46
C ILE A 332 1.99 29.58 7.44
N VAL A 333 1.66 28.30 7.49
CA VAL A 333 2.30 27.26 6.70
C VAL A 333 1.27 26.56 5.83
N ASP A 334 1.54 26.47 4.54
CA ASP A 334 0.85 25.60 3.62
C ASP A 334 1.43 24.18 3.73
N GLU A 335 0.67 23.31 4.41
CA GLU A 335 1.02 21.90 4.62
C GLU A 335 0.46 20.98 3.54
N ASN A 336 -0.16 21.50 2.48
CA ASN A 336 -0.83 20.71 1.45
C ASN A 336 0.08 19.63 0.86
N MET A 337 1.39 19.89 0.67
CA MET A 337 2.34 18.90 0.17
C MET A 337 2.42 17.63 1.05
N LEU A 338 2.27 17.75 2.37
CA LEU A 338 2.39 16.63 3.31
C LEU A 338 1.06 16.10 3.85
N THR A 339 0.07 16.97 4.03
CA THR A 339 -1.21 16.56 4.62
C THR A 339 -2.26 16.26 3.57
N GLY A 340 -2.12 16.85 2.37
CA GLY A 340 -3.15 16.88 1.35
C GLY A 340 -4.31 17.83 1.67
N GLU A 341 -4.22 18.57 2.76
CA GLU A 341 -5.21 19.57 3.14
C GLU A 341 -4.83 20.90 2.48
N ALA A 342 -5.74 21.46 1.69
CA ALA A 342 -5.49 22.68 0.89
C ALA A 342 -5.46 23.98 1.72
N ILE A 343 -5.71 23.90 3.03
CA ILE A 343 -5.92 25.08 3.88
C ILE A 343 -4.65 25.34 4.67
N PRO A 344 -4.02 26.53 4.53
CA PRO A 344 -2.84 26.86 5.30
C PRO A 344 -3.15 26.90 6.81
N VAL A 345 -2.22 26.38 7.59
CA VAL A 345 -2.33 26.20 9.04
C VAL A 345 -1.44 27.21 9.75
N ARG A 346 -1.97 27.85 10.80
CA ARG A 346 -1.21 28.74 11.67
C ARG A 346 -0.40 27.91 12.68
N LYS A 347 0.84 28.33 12.93
CA LYS A 347 1.78 27.65 13.81
C LYS A 347 2.19 28.57 14.96
N VAL A 348 2.12 28.02 16.17
CA VAL A 348 2.35 28.74 17.43
C VAL A 348 3.61 28.24 18.13
N PRO A 349 4.27 29.08 18.95
CA PRO A 349 5.47 28.66 19.66
C PRO A 349 5.14 27.59 20.70
N TYR A 350 6.09 26.68 20.94
CA TYR A 350 5.97 25.65 21.96
C TYR A 350 5.83 26.29 23.35
N SER A 351 4.76 25.95 24.06
CA SER A 351 4.54 26.40 25.44
C SER A 351 4.43 25.20 26.38
N PRO A 352 5.23 25.14 27.46
CA PRO A 352 5.18 24.03 28.41
C PRO A 352 3.83 23.91 29.13
N ALA A 353 3.13 25.03 29.30
CA ALA A 353 1.83 25.09 29.97
C ALA A 353 0.69 24.46 29.15
N SER A 354 0.77 24.51 27.82
CA SER A 354 -0.27 23.97 26.92
C SER A 354 0.09 22.60 26.35
N ASN A 355 1.36 22.36 26.05
CA ASN A 355 1.82 21.18 25.31
C ASN A 355 2.38 20.08 26.23
N GLY A 356 2.41 20.33 27.54
CA GLY A 356 3.03 19.45 28.53
C GLY A 356 4.55 19.59 28.60
N LEU A 357 5.17 18.77 29.45
CA LEU A 357 6.62 18.80 29.70
C LEU A 357 7.44 18.02 28.66
N THR A 358 6.79 17.26 27.78
CA THR A 358 7.46 16.36 26.82
C THR A 358 7.04 16.66 25.40
N TYR A 359 7.93 17.25 24.61
CA TYR A 359 7.72 17.47 23.19
C TYR A 359 7.80 16.17 22.38
N SER A 360 6.83 15.98 21.49
CA SER A 360 6.88 14.98 20.41
C SER A 360 6.32 15.60 19.12
N PRO A 361 7.00 15.49 17.96
CA PRO A 361 6.53 16.04 16.68
C PRO A 361 5.17 15.53 16.23
N ASP A 362 4.78 14.33 16.66
CA ASP A 362 3.54 13.68 16.21
C ASP A 362 2.33 14.11 17.07
N THR A 363 2.55 14.46 18.34
CA THR A 363 1.51 14.97 19.25
C THR A 363 1.42 16.50 19.25
N SER A 364 2.57 17.19 19.08
CA SER A 364 2.70 18.65 19.18
C SER A 364 2.63 19.34 17.81
N LYS A 365 1.62 19.01 17.00
CA LYS A 365 1.50 19.49 15.60
C LYS A 365 1.40 21.01 15.48
N ALA A 366 0.78 21.68 16.45
CA ALA A 366 0.57 23.14 16.45
C ALA A 366 1.88 23.95 16.48
N CYS A 367 2.93 23.38 17.07
CA CYS A 367 4.25 24.01 17.14
C CYS A 367 5.31 23.33 16.26
N THR A 368 4.93 22.31 15.50
CA THR A 368 5.85 21.59 14.61
C THR A 368 5.67 22.09 13.18
N LEU A 369 6.78 22.46 12.54
CA LEU A 369 6.86 22.83 11.13
C LEU A 369 7.50 21.67 10.37
N TYR A 370 6.85 21.13 9.35
CA TYR A 370 7.34 19.93 8.67
C TYR A 370 8.18 20.25 7.43
N GLY A 371 9.23 19.46 7.18
CA GLY A 371 10.06 19.59 5.99
C GLY A 371 9.29 19.31 4.70
N GLY A 372 9.41 20.18 3.71
CA GLY A 372 8.68 20.13 2.45
C GLY A 372 7.41 20.99 2.42
N THR A 373 6.97 21.54 3.56
CA THR A 373 5.87 22.51 3.62
C THR A 373 6.34 23.92 3.29
N ASN A 374 5.43 24.76 2.80
CA ASN A 374 5.74 26.13 2.41
C ASN A 374 5.27 27.12 3.47
N VAL A 375 6.18 27.91 4.03
CA VAL A 375 5.81 29.02 4.92
C VAL A 375 5.27 30.15 4.04
N ALA A 376 3.95 30.30 4.03
CA ALA A 376 3.25 31.29 3.24
C ALA A 376 3.49 32.71 3.79
N GLN A 377 3.40 32.88 5.10
CA GLN A 377 3.60 34.16 5.76
C GLN A 377 4.26 34.00 7.13
N VAL A 378 5.08 34.97 7.45
CA VAL A 378 5.76 35.10 8.73
C VAL A 378 5.16 36.28 9.49
N CYS A 379 4.70 36.07 10.72
CA CYS A 379 4.18 37.16 11.55
C CYS A 379 5.35 37.99 12.12
N PRO A 380 5.37 39.33 11.95
CA PRO A 380 6.46 40.17 12.44
C PRO A 380 6.51 40.21 13.98
N VAL A 381 7.67 39.91 14.55
CA VAL A 381 7.90 39.83 16.01
C VAL A 381 8.75 41.00 16.50
N GLY A 382 8.37 42.26 16.19
CA GLY A 382 9.06 43.47 16.68
C GLY A 382 10.53 43.70 16.26
N ASP A 383 11.23 42.63 15.84
CA ASP A 383 12.63 42.54 15.42
C ASP A 383 12.70 42.09 13.95
N ASP A 384 13.69 42.57 13.19
CA ASP A 384 13.90 42.25 11.76
C ASP A 384 14.30 40.79 11.45
N LEU A 385 14.40 39.93 12.48
CA LEU A 385 14.94 38.57 12.38
C LEU A 385 13.87 37.48 12.17
N GLY A 386 12.60 37.78 12.41
CA GLY A 386 11.49 36.84 12.22
C GLY A 386 11.36 35.78 13.33
N PRO A 387 10.53 34.73 13.14
CA PRO A 387 10.33 33.63 14.08
C PRO A 387 11.57 32.74 14.21
N LEU A 388 11.80 32.24 15.42
CA LEU A 388 12.91 31.35 15.76
C LEU A 388 12.39 29.93 15.98
N ALA A 389 13.02 28.96 15.32
CA ALA A 389 12.70 27.54 15.44
C ALA A 389 13.97 26.71 15.69
N MET A 390 13.79 25.50 16.21
CA MET A 390 14.87 24.53 16.43
C MET A 390 14.66 23.31 15.53
N VAL A 391 15.74 22.78 14.95
CA VAL A 391 15.68 21.57 14.11
C VAL A 391 15.32 20.35 14.97
N ALA A 392 14.24 19.66 14.62
CA ALA A 392 13.78 18.47 15.32
C ALA A 392 14.20 17.17 14.62
N ARG A 393 13.80 16.96 13.36
CA ARG A 393 14.11 15.75 12.58
C ARG A 393 14.70 16.14 11.22
N THR A 394 15.75 15.44 10.79
CA THR A 394 16.43 15.68 9.49
C THR A 394 16.41 14.42 8.61
N ARG A 395 16.68 14.57 7.32
CA ARG A 395 16.85 13.45 6.36
C ARG A 395 15.63 12.51 6.33
N PHE A 396 15.84 11.20 6.32
CA PHE A 396 14.79 10.17 6.31
C PHE A 396 14.02 10.07 7.64
N ASN A 397 14.50 10.71 8.71
CA ASN A 397 13.74 10.80 9.97
C ASN A 397 12.64 11.86 9.91
N SER A 398 12.74 12.85 9.01
CA SER A 398 11.68 13.85 8.81
C SER A 398 10.39 13.23 8.28
N ALA A 399 9.25 13.89 8.46
CA ALA A 399 7.96 13.42 7.95
C ALA A 399 8.00 13.13 6.43
N LYS A 400 8.56 14.05 5.63
CA LYS A 400 8.78 13.85 4.18
C LYS A 400 9.70 12.67 3.88
N GLY A 401 10.79 12.55 4.66
CA GLY A 401 11.77 11.48 4.50
C GLY A 401 11.18 10.09 4.76
N GLN A 402 10.38 9.94 5.81
CA GLN A 402 9.68 8.69 6.13
C GLN A 402 8.69 8.32 5.01
N LEU A 403 7.94 9.29 4.47
CA LEU A 403 7.05 9.07 3.33
C LEU A 403 7.81 8.51 2.12
N LEU A 404 8.94 9.13 1.74
CA LEU A 404 9.79 8.67 0.64
C LEU A 404 10.38 7.28 0.90
N GLN A 405 10.84 7.01 2.13
CA GLN A 405 11.37 5.71 2.51
C GLN A 405 10.34 4.59 2.30
N HIS A 406 9.09 4.83 2.72
CA HIS A 406 8.01 3.87 2.54
C HIS A 406 7.62 3.65 1.06
N MET A 407 7.80 4.64 0.18
CA MET A 407 7.62 4.46 -1.27
C MET A 407 8.73 3.62 -1.91
N LEU A 408 9.96 3.74 -1.41
CA LEU A 408 11.12 3.02 -1.93
C LEU A 408 11.17 1.56 -1.47
N TYR A 409 10.67 1.30 -0.27
CA TYR A 409 10.67 -0.01 0.36
C TYR A 409 9.24 -0.41 0.77
N PRO A 410 8.32 -0.59 -0.20
CA PRO A 410 6.97 -1.06 0.10
C PRO A 410 7.00 -2.47 0.67
N ARG A 411 6.01 -2.82 1.50
CA ARG A 411 5.85 -4.20 1.99
C ARG A 411 5.44 -5.10 0.81
N HIS A 412 6.21 -6.14 0.54
CA HIS A 412 5.96 -7.04 -0.59
C HIS A 412 4.97 -8.15 -0.20
N HIS A 413 3.84 -8.25 -0.90
CA HIS A 413 2.79 -9.24 -0.61
C HIS A 413 2.77 -10.49 -1.52
N SER A 414 3.81 -10.80 -2.30
CA SER A 414 3.65 -11.70 -3.48
C SER A 414 4.47 -13.01 -3.53
N THR A 415 4.91 -13.59 -2.41
CA THR A 415 5.64 -14.89 -2.42
C THR A 415 4.81 -16.05 -2.99
N ARG A 416 3.48 -15.99 -2.91
CA ARG A 416 2.57 -17.07 -3.33
C ARG A 416 2.50 -17.28 -4.85
N TYR A 417 2.49 -16.21 -5.66
CA TYR A 417 2.39 -16.31 -7.13
C TYR A 417 3.65 -16.94 -7.78
N ALA A 418 4.83 -16.59 -7.24
CA ALA A 418 6.09 -17.18 -7.68
C ALA A 418 6.14 -18.69 -7.39
N ARG A 419 5.66 -19.10 -6.20
CA ARG A 419 5.54 -20.51 -5.80
C ARG A 419 4.61 -21.29 -6.75
N ASP A 420 3.43 -20.74 -7.03
CA ASP A 420 2.47 -21.30 -7.99
C ASP A 420 3.07 -21.45 -9.41
N THR A 421 3.88 -20.47 -9.85
CA THR A 421 4.57 -20.52 -11.15
C THR A 421 5.63 -21.64 -11.19
N LEU A 422 6.32 -21.90 -10.08
CA LEU A 422 7.28 -23.00 -9.98
C LEU A 422 6.59 -24.38 -10.04
N TYR A 423 5.48 -24.57 -9.31
CA TYR A 423 4.69 -25.81 -9.41
C TYR A 423 4.17 -26.04 -10.82
N PHE A 424 3.78 -24.97 -11.51
CA PHE A 424 3.39 -25.03 -12.91
C PHE A 424 4.53 -25.54 -13.81
N ILE A 425 5.73 -24.96 -13.70
CA ILE A 425 6.89 -25.40 -14.48
C ILE A 425 7.20 -26.87 -14.18
N ALA A 426 7.14 -27.29 -12.91
CA ALA A 426 7.33 -28.68 -12.53
C ALA A 426 6.30 -29.61 -13.20
N MET A 427 5.02 -29.24 -13.24
CA MET A 427 3.97 -30.00 -13.92
C MET A 427 4.20 -30.12 -15.44
N MET A 428 4.70 -29.07 -16.10
CA MET A 428 5.03 -29.15 -17.53
C MET A 428 6.22 -30.07 -17.78
N LEU A 429 7.24 -30.02 -16.93
CA LEU A 429 8.41 -30.90 -17.01
C LEU A 429 8.04 -32.36 -16.79
N THR A 430 7.11 -32.67 -15.88
CA THR A 430 6.65 -34.07 -15.67
C THR A 430 5.88 -34.60 -16.88
N ILE A 431 4.96 -33.81 -17.45
CA ILE A 431 4.25 -34.17 -18.68
C ILE A 431 5.23 -34.36 -19.85
N GLY A 432 6.16 -33.42 -20.02
CA GLY A 432 7.21 -33.51 -21.03
C GLY A 432 8.07 -34.76 -20.87
N SER A 433 8.46 -35.10 -19.64
CA SER A 433 9.25 -36.30 -19.34
C SER A 433 8.49 -37.59 -19.69
N ILE A 434 7.18 -37.67 -19.40
CA ILE A 434 6.35 -38.84 -19.74
C ILE A 434 6.28 -39.02 -21.27
N LEU A 435 6.01 -37.94 -22.00
CA LEU A 435 5.96 -37.97 -23.47
C LEU A 435 7.32 -38.31 -24.08
N TYR A 436 8.39 -37.82 -23.47
CA TYR A 436 9.74 -38.14 -23.88
C TYR A 436 10.07 -39.62 -23.67
N ILE A 437 9.76 -40.21 -22.50
CA ILE A 437 9.95 -41.66 -22.26
C ILE A 437 9.25 -42.48 -23.35
N TRP A 438 8.01 -42.11 -23.72
CA TRP A 438 7.31 -42.75 -24.84
C TRP A 438 8.09 -42.61 -26.15
N SER A 439 8.54 -41.41 -26.52
CA SER A 439 9.33 -41.18 -27.73
C SER A 439 10.67 -41.96 -27.75
N ILE A 440 11.36 -42.07 -26.60
CA ILE A 440 12.61 -42.87 -26.49
C ILE A 440 12.32 -44.33 -26.75
N THR A 441 11.25 -44.89 -26.18
CA THR A 441 10.95 -46.32 -26.41
C THR A 441 10.74 -46.62 -27.89
N ALA A 442 10.10 -45.72 -28.64
CA ALA A 442 9.97 -45.83 -30.08
C ALA A 442 11.34 -45.74 -30.79
N LEU A 443 12.16 -44.73 -30.44
CA LEU A 443 13.48 -44.48 -31.04
C LEU A 443 14.52 -45.57 -30.72
N ALA A 444 14.49 -46.12 -29.50
CA ALA A 444 15.39 -47.17 -29.05
C ALA A 444 15.10 -48.50 -29.76
N LEU A 445 13.83 -48.79 -30.07
CA LEU A 445 13.45 -49.94 -30.90
C LEU A 445 13.97 -49.81 -32.34
N GLU A 446 14.15 -48.58 -32.84
CA GLU A 446 14.70 -48.29 -34.17
C GLU A 446 16.25 -48.21 -34.19
N GLY A 447 16.92 -48.32 -33.04
CA GLY A 447 18.39 -48.46 -32.95
C GLY A 447 19.20 -47.16 -33.07
N MET A 448 18.62 -46.03 -32.65
CA MET A 448 19.22 -44.69 -32.71
C MET A 448 20.41 -44.50 -31.75
N GLN A 449 21.30 -43.54 -32.06
CA GLN A 449 22.47 -43.26 -31.21
C GLN A 449 22.08 -42.64 -29.85
N PRO A 450 22.71 -43.06 -28.74
CA PRO A 450 22.42 -42.51 -27.41
C PRO A 450 22.63 -41.00 -27.27
N GLY A 451 23.61 -40.43 -28.00
CA GLY A 451 23.90 -38.99 -27.97
C GLY A 451 22.74 -38.15 -28.50
N ASP A 452 22.16 -38.56 -29.63
CA ASP A 452 21.02 -37.87 -30.24
C ASP A 452 19.79 -37.93 -29.33
N ILE A 453 19.55 -39.09 -28.69
CA ILE A 453 18.47 -39.28 -27.72
C ILE A 453 18.59 -38.25 -26.58
N VAL A 454 19.77 -38.09 -25.99
CA VAL A 454 20.01 -37.09 -24.92
C VAL A 454 19.79 -35.66 -25.42
N MET A 455 20.25 -35.30 -26.62
CA MET A 455 20.02 -33.96 -27.16
C MET A 455 18.52 -33.67 -27.35
N ARG A 456 17.74 -34.65 -27.85
CA ARG A 456 16.28 -34.51 -28.00
C ARG A 456 15.55 -34.35 -26.67
N PHE A 457 16.04 -34.96 -25.59
CA PHE A 457 15.50 -34.72 -24.25
C PHE A 457 15.66 -33.24 -23.85
N LEU A 458 16.86 -32.72 -24.05
CA LEU A 458 17.19 -31.35 -23.70
C LEU A 458 16.35 -30.36 -24.51
N ASP A 459 16.16 -30.60 -25.81
CA ASP A 459 15.25 -29.81 -26.65
C ASP A 459 13.81 -29.81 -26.12
N LEU A 460 13.27 -30.97 -25.74
CA LEU A 460 11.91 -31.08 -25.20
C LEU A 460 11.73 -30.33 -23.87
N ILE A 461 12.76 -30.27 -23.04
CA ILE A 461 12.79 -29.41 -21.84
C ILE A 461 12.69 -27.93 -22.22
N THR A 462 13.38 -27.49 -23.28
CA THR A 462 13.34 -26.08 -23.72
C THR A 462 11.94 -25.66 -24.19
N ILE A 463 11.19 -26.57 -24.82
CA ILE A 463 9.81 -26.32 -25.29
C ILE A 463 8.83 -26.24 -24.12
N ALA A 464 9.08 -26.98 -23.03
CA ALA A 464 8.20 -27.03 -21.86
C ALA A 464 8.11 -25.71 -21.09
N VAL A 465 9.09 -24.81 -21.24
CA VAL A 465 9.12 -23.49 -20.58
C VAL A 465 9.07 -22.39 -21.66
N PRO A 466 7.88 -21.88 -22.00
CA PRO A 466 7.74 -20.94 -23.11
C PRO A 466 8.49 -19.62 -22.85
N PRO A 467 9.35 -19.17 -23.79
CA PRO A 467 10.16 -17.96 -23.63
C PRO A 467 9.30 -16.68 -23.54
N GLY A 468 8.08 -16.71 -24.11
CA GLY A 468 7.17 -15.57 -24.14
C GLY A 468 6.30 -15.39 -22.88
N LEU A 469 6.28 -16.35 -21.95
CA LEU A 469 5.31 -16.35 -20.84
C LEU A 469 5.43 -15.11 -19.92
N PRO A 470 6.61 -14.74 -19.39
CA PRO A 470 6.74 -13.55 -18.56
C PRO A 470 6.39 -12.27 -19.31
N ALA A 471 6.81 -12.17 -20.58
CA ALA A 471 6.55 -11.00 -21.41
C ALA A 471 5.04 -10.79 -21.63
N CYS A 472 4.28 -11.85 -21.91
CA CYS A 472 2.83 -11.74 -22.13
C CYS A 472 2.08 -11.28 -20.87
N LEU A 473 2.47 -11.77 -19.69
CA LEU A 473 1.89 -11.34 -18.41
C LEU A 473 2.22 -9.87 -18.11
N GLN A 474 3.44 -9.43 -18.41
CA GLN A 474 3.84 -8.03 -18.26
C GLN A 474 3.11 -7.11 -19.23
N ILE A 475 2.88 -7.53 -20.48
CA ILE A 475 2.08 -6.77 -21.45
C ILE A 475 0.64 -6.60 -20.94
N ALA A 476 0.03 -7.65 -20.39
CA ALA A 476 -1.31 -7.56 -19.78
C ALA A 476 -1.37 -6.52 -18.66
N LEU A 477 -0.35 -6.48 -17.80
CA LEU A 477 -0.26 -5.52 -16.71
C LEU A 477 -0.02 -4.09 -17.21
N ALA A 478 0.89 -3.92 -18.17
CA ALA A 478 1.23 -2.62 -18.77
C ALA A 478 0.01 -1.99 -19.48
N VAL A 479 -0.78 -2.80 -20.18
CA VAL A 479 -2.00 -2.32 -20.84
C VAL A 479 -3.05 -1.90 -19.80
N ALA A 480 -3.21 -2.65 -18.70
CA ALA A 480 -4.13 -2.26 -17.62
C ALA A 480 -3.73 -0.94 -16.96
N LEU A 481 -2.44 -0.76 -16.65
CA LEU A 481 -1.87 0.49 -16.16
C LEU A 481 -2.12 1.65 -17.12
N HIS A 482 -1.87 1.43 -18.41
CA HIS A 482 -2.07 2.46 -19.42
C HIS A 482 -3.54 2.91 -19.50
N ARG A 483 -4.50 1.97 -19.39
CA ARG A 483 -5.94 2.29 -19.38
C ARG A 483 -6.35 3.08 -18.14
N LEU A 484 -5.90 2.68 -16.95
CA LEU A 484 -6.19 3.41 -15.70
C LEU A 484 -5.64 4.84 -15.76
N LYS A 485 -4.40 5.00 -16.21
CA LYS A 485 -3.76 6.31 -16.32
C LYS A 485 -4.43 7.22 -17.33
N THR A 486 -4.67 6.74 -18.55
CA THR A 486 -5.14 7.59 -19.66
C THR A 486 -6.64 7.83 -19.68
N ARG A 487 -7.46 6.86 -19.25
CA ARG A 487 -8.93 6.97 -19.32
C ARG A 487 -9.58 7.37 -18.02
N ARG A 488 -8.92 7.13 -16.88
CA ARG A 488 -9.49 7.33 -15.53
C ARG A 488 -8.64 8.24 -14.65
N GLU A 489 -7.46 8.68 -15.12
CA GLU A 489 -6.53 9.51 -14.35
C GLU A 489 -6.12 8.88 -13.00
N ILE A 490 -6.04 7.54 -12.97
CA ILE A 490 -5.57 6.78 -11.81
C ILE A 490 -4.13 6.34 -12.07
N PHE A 491 -3.22 6.77 -11.19
CA PHE A 491 -1.81 6.46 -11.23
C PHE A 491 -1.49 5.33 -10.26
N ALA A 492 -0.65 4.39 -10.68
CA ALA A 492 -0.17 3.30 -9.82
C ALA A 492 1.33 3.44 -9.60
N SER A 493 1.76 3.41 -8.34
CA SER A 493 3.17 3.31 -7.97
C SER A 493 3.63 1.85 -7.99
N ASP A 494 2.77 0.92 -7.55
CA ASP A 494 2.99 -0.53 -7.67
C ASP A 494 2.01 -1.17 -8.69
N PRO A 495 2.51 -1.61 -9.86
CA PRO A 495 1.73 -2.36 -10.84
C PRO A 495 1.05 -3.62 -10.30
N HIS A 496 1.68 -4.34 -9.38
CA HIS A 496 1.24 -5.66 -8.93
C HIS A 496 -0.04 -5.62 -8.09
N VAL A 497 -0.46 -4.44 -7.65
CA VAL A 497 -1.71 -4.21 -6.91
C VAL A 497 -2.95 -4.35 -7.81
N ILE A 498 -2.82 -4.16 -9.12
CA ILE A 498 -3.97 -4.20 -10.05
C ILE A 498 -4.63 -5.59 -10.11
N PRO A 499 -3.89 -6.71 -10.35
CA PRO A 499 -4.49 -8.04 -10.29
C PRO A 499 -5.11 -8.37 -8.92
N THR A 500 -4.50 -7.89 -7.83
CA THR A 500 -5.00 -8.06 -6.46
C THR A 500 -6.35 -7.38 -6.26
N ALA A 501 -6.57 -6.22 -6.87
CA ALA A 501 -7.88 -5.55 -6.88
C ALA A 501 -9.00 -6.39 -7.51
N GLY A 502 -8.65 -7.40 -8.32
CA GLY A 502 -9.61 -8.37 -8.85
C GLY A 502 -10.19 -9.34 -7.83
N GLN A 503 -9.49 -9.57 -6.71
CA GLN A 503 -9.81 -10.57 -5.69
C GLN A 503 -10.40 -9.98 -4.41
N LEU A 504 -10.65 -8.67 -4.37
CA LEU A 504 -11.18 -7.99 -3.19
C LEU A 504 -12.47 -8.62 -2.67
N ASP A 505 -12.57 -8.71 -1.34
CA ASP A 505 -13.75 -9.17 -0.61
C ASP A 505 -14.38 -8.01 0.19
N THR A 506 -13.54 -7.12 0.73
CA THR A 506 -13.94 -6.02 1.61
C THR A 506 -13.35 -4.70 1.13
N VAL A 507 -14.17 -3.66 1.06
CA VAL A 507 -13.77 -2.29 0.73
C VAL A 507 -14.08 -1.39 1.92
N CYS A 508 -13.04 -0.77 2.48
CA CYS A 508 -13.12 0.22 3.53
C CYS A 508 -13.08 1.62 2.94
N PHE A 509 -14.01 2.49 3.35
CA PHE A 509 -14.02 3.90 3.00
C PHE A 509 -13.84 4.77 4.23
N ASP A 510 -13.03 5.83 4.12
CA ASP A 510 -13.12 6.96 5.04
C ASP A 510 -14.40 7.77 4.77
N LYS A 511 -14.86 8.51 5.79
CA LYS A 511 -16.09 9.32 5.70
C LYS A 511 -15.81 10.70 5.11
N THR A 512 -14.90 11.46 5.73
CA THR A 512 -14.76 12.90 5.47
C THR A 512 -13.88 13.12 4.26
N GLY A 513 -14.38 13.84 3.25
CA GLY A 513 -13.64 14.11 2.01
C GLY A 513 -13.48 12.89 1.06
N THR A 514 -13.75 11.68 1.55
CA THR A 514 -13.92 10.47 0.75
C THR A 514 -15.38 10.22 0.34
N LEU A 515 -16.28 9.86 1.27
CA LEU A 515 -17.72 9.64 1.00
C LEU A 515 -18.54 10.94 1.03
N THR A 516 -18.16 11.87 1.91
CA THR A 516 -18.72 13.23 1.93
C THR A 516 -17.83 14.17 1.15
N GLU A 517 -18.38 15.30 0.74
CA GLU A 517 -17.57 16.42 0.26
C GLU A 517 -16.63 16.91 1.38
N SER A 518 -15.53 17.55 0.99
CA SER A 518 -14.56 18.16 1.92
C SER A 518 -15.09 19.45 2.56
N GLY A 519 -16.10 20.08 1.95
CA GLY A 519 -16.74 21.30 2.44
C GLY A 519 -17.70 21.07 3.61
N LEU A 520 -17.85 22.12 4.43
CA LEU A 520 -18.85 22.22 5.50
C LEU A 520 -19.92 23.23 5.06
N GLU A 521 -21.19 22.96 5.33
CA GLU A 521 -22.29 23.92 5.12
C GLU A 521 -22.94 24.29 6.45
N LEU A 522 -23.00 25.57 6.78
CA LEU A 522 -23.71 26.03 7.98
C LEU A 522 -25.22 26.04 7.73
N LYS A 523 -25.97 25.18 8.42
CA LYS A 523 -27.44 25.18 8.38
C LYS A 523 -28.01 26.28 9.28
N GLY A 524 -27.43 26.49 10.45
CA GLY A 524 -27.89 27.53 11.37
C GLY A 524 -27.36 27.40 12.78
N VAL A 525 -27.88 28.25 13.67
CA VAL A 525 -27.54 28.29 15.10
C VAL A 525 -28.82 28.16 15.93
N VAL A 526 -28.76 27.36 16.99
CA VAL A 526 -29.84 27.18 17.97
C VAL A 526 -29.38 27.79 19.29
N LEU A 527 -30.14 28.71 19.85
CA LEU A 527 -29.75 29.45 21.06
C LEU A 527 -30.55 28.99 22.28
N VAL A 528 -29.95 29.14 23.46
CA VAL A 528 -30.61 28.90 24.74
C VAL A 528 -31.44 30.14 25.12
N ARG A 529 -32.72 29.95 25.43
CA ARG A 529 -33.61 31.01 25.90
C ARG A 529 -33.28 31.42 27.33
N ALA A 530 -33.14 32.72 27.55
CA ALA A 530 -32.85 33.30 28.86
C ALA A 530 -34.03 33.21 29.86
N ASP A 531 -35.27 33.06 29.40
CA ASP A 531 -36.49 33.16 30.22
C ASP A 531 -37.06 31.81 30.70
N ARG A 532 -36.81 30.71 29.98
CA ARG A 532 -37.40 29.39 30.26
C ARG A 532 -36.45 28.20 30.20
N LEU A 533 -35.12 28.40 30.12
CA LEU A 533 -34.12 27.32 30.04
C LEU A 533 -34.52 26.24 29.00
N GLY A 534 -34.83 26.67 27.78
CA GLY A 534 -35.15 25.80 26.63
C GLY A 534 -34.53 26.37 25.35
N PHE A 535 -34.55 25.61 24.26
CA PHE A 535 -33.96 26.09 22.99
C PHE A 535 -34.91 26.92 22.13
N ASP A 536 -34.34 27.88 21.41
CA ASP A 536 -35.00 28.59 20.32
C ASP A 536 -35.10 27.73 19.05
N ALA A 537 -35.95 28.16 18.11
CA ALA A 537 -35.98 27.58 16.77
C ALA A 537 -34.63 27.78 16.07
N LEU A 538 -34.26 26.85 15.19
CA LEU A 538 -33.04 26.96 14.38
C LEU A 538 -33.06 28.27 13.58
N LEU A 539 -32.13 29.17 13.91
CA LEU A 539 -31.91 30.39 13.14
C LEU A 539 -31.10 30.00 11.89
N PRO A 540 -31.66 30.12 10.68
CA PRO A 540 -30.93 29.76 9.46
C PRO A 540 -29.72 30.66 9.28
N SER A 541 -28.67 30.16 8.64
CA SER A 541 -27.38 30.85 8.44
C SER A 541 -27.49 32.31 7.94
N ARG A 542 -28.53 32.65 7.16
CA ARG A 542 -28.75 34.00 6.62
C ARG A 542 -29.58 34.94 7.52
N ALA A 543 -30.08 34.47 8.65
CA ALA A 543 -30.86 35.28 9.58
C ALA A 543 -29.93 36.12 10.48
N PRO A 544 -30.34 37.34 10.89
CA PRO A 544 -29.56 38.15 11.81
C PRO A 544 -29.43 37.44 13.18
N LEU A 545 -28.19 37.20 13.61
CA LEU A 545 -27.89 36.60 14.91
C LEU A 545 -28.03 37.63 16.04
N PRO A 546 -28.52 37.23 17.22
CA PRO A 546 -28.48 38.07 18.42
C PRO A 546 -27.04 38.50 18.77
N PRO A 547 -26.85 39.68 19.39
CA PRO A 547 -25.52 40.27 19.57
C PRO A 547 -24.56 39.37 20.35
N GLY A 548 -25.00 38.68 21.40
CA GLY A 548 -24.14 37.76 22.17
C GLY A 548 -23.67 36.55 21.37
N ALA A 549 -24.53 35.99 20.51
CA ALA A 549 -24.16 34.89 19.64
C ALA A 549 -23.22 35.35 18.51
N ALA A 550 -23.55 36.47 17.84
CA ALA A 550 -22.70 37.05 16.80
C ALA A 550 -21.30 37.39 17.33
N GLN A 551 -21.20 37.95 18.55
CA GLN A 551 -19.93 38.22 19.22
C GLN A 551 -19.10 36.95 19.43
N LEU A 552 -19.70 35.87 19.93
CA LEU A 552 -19.00 34.60 20.15
C LEU A 552 -18.49 34.01 18.84
N LEU A 553 -19.36 33.91 17.82
CA LEU A 553 -18.98 33.37 16.51
C LEU A 553 -17.87 34.19 15.84
N ALA A 554 -17.89 35.52 16.02
CA ALA A 554 -16.90 36.43 15.45
C ALA A 554 -15.56 36.45 16.19
N THR A 555 -15.50 36.08 17.47
CA THR A 555 -14.28 36.22 18.29
C THR A 555 -13.61 34.88 18.60
N CYS A 556 -14.39 33.80 18.70
CA CYS A 556 -13.89 32.47 19.00
C CYS A 556 -13.40 31.79 17.71
N HIS A 557 -12.25 32.23 17.18
CA HIS A 557 -11.64 31.64 15.98
C HIS A 557 -10.11 31.64 15.99
N GLY A 558 -9.53 30.73 15.21
CA GLY A 558 -8.10 30.65 14.92
C GLY A 558 -7.66 31.40 13.66
N LEU A 559 -8.59 32.04 12.93
CA LEU A 559 -8.32 32.68 11.63
C LEU A 559 -7.22 33.75 11.67
N ALA A 560 -6.54 33.85 10.54
CA ALA A 560 -5.61 34.90 10.16
C ALA A 560 -5.97 35.45 8.77
N GLN A 561 -5.39 36.58 8.39
CA GLN A 561 -5.57 37.18 7.06
C GLN A 561 -4.25 37.09 6.28
N LEU A 562 -4.31 36.55 5.06
CA LEU A 562 -3.19 36.40 4.13
C LEU A 562 -3.59 37.03 2.79
N ASP A 563 -2.86 38.06 2.34
CA ASP A 563 -3.12 38.77 1.07
C ASP A 563 -4.59 39.21 0.89
N GLY A 564 -5.26 39.59 1.99
CA GLY A 564 -6.67 39.99 2.01
C GLY A 564 -7.68 38.83 2.10
N HIS A 565 -7.25 37.58 1.98
CA HIS A 565 -8.08 36.39 2.15
C HIS A 565 -8.03 35.83 3.59
N LEU A 566 -9.14 35.25 4.05
CA LEU A 566 -9.19 34.57 5.34
C LEU A 566 -8.52 33.19 5.23
N VAL A 567 -7.64 32.90 6.19
CA VAL A 567 -6.89 31.65 6.29
C VAL A 567 -7.11 31.02 7.66
N GLY A 568 -7.34 29.72 7.69
CA GLY A 568 -7.60 28.92 8.89
C GLY A 568 -8.77 27.96 8.69
N ASP A 569 -9.21 27.29 9.76
CA ASP A 569 -10.24 26.23 9.72
C ASP A 569 -11.52 26.69 8.96
N PRO A 570 -12.05 25.90 8.01
CA PRO A 570 -13.30 26.21 7.30
C PRO A 570 -14.49 26.44 8.22
N LEU A 571 -14.56 25.73 9.35
CA LEU A 571 -15.57 25.96 10.36
C LEU A 571 -15.50 27.40 10.87
N ASP A 572 -14.30 27.88 11.14
CA ASP A 572 -14.07 29.21 11.67
C ASP A 572 -14.40 30.28 10.62
N GLN A 573 -14.06 30.03 9.35
CA GLN A 573 -14.44 30.89 8.23
C GLN A 573 -15.96 31.02 8.14
N LEU A 574 -16.67 29.89 8.15
CA LEU A 574 -18.14 29.86 8.12
C LEU A 574 -18.77 30.55 9.32
N MET A 575 -18.19 30.39 10.52
CA MET A 575 -18.69 31.05 11.74
C MET A 575 -18.49 32.57 11.67
N LEU A 576 -17.33 33.04 11.18
CA LEU A 576 -17.07 34.47 11.00
C LEU A 576 -17.99 35.07 9.93
N GLU A 577 -18.13 34.41 8.78
CA GLU A 577 -19.05 34.82 7.71
C GLU A 577 -20.50 34.90 8.21
N ALA A 578 -20.96 33.90 8.98
CA ALA A 578 -22.30 33.89 9.55
C ALA A 578 -22.53 35.00 10.59
N SER A 579 -21.49 35.42 11.30
CA SER A 579 -21.57 36.55 12.23
C SER A 579 -21.77 37.89 11.52
N GLY A 580 -21.33 38.01 10.25
CA GLY A 580 -21.31 39.26 9.49
C GLY A 580 -20.21 40.24 9.92
N TRP A 581 -19.26 39.81 10.76
CA TRP A 581 -18.12 40.61 11.22
C TRP A 581 -16.91 40.39 10.31
N SER A 582 -16.01 41.37 10.26
CA SER A 582 -14.78 41.29 9.46
C SER A 582 -13.54 41.24 10.34
N LEU A 583 -12.60 40.36 9.98
CA LEU A 583 -11.26 40.32 10.58
C LEU A 583 -10.40 41.46 10.03
N GLN A 584 -9.69 42.16 10.91
CA GLN A 584 -8.67 43.16 10.54
C GLN A 584 -7.29 42.72 11.04
N GLU A 585 -6.25 43.05 10.26
CA GLU A 585 -4.87 42.89 10.70
C GLU A 585 -4.58 43.81 11.90
N ALA A 586 -4.10 43.22 13.00
CA ALA A 586 -3.70 43.98 14.17
C ALA A 586 -2.36 44.69 13.89
N PRO A 587 -2.26 46.03 14.01
CA PRO A 587 -0.96 46.69 13.97
C PRO A 587 -0.13 46.25 15.18
N SER A 588 1.16 45.98 14.95
CA SER A 588 2.16 45.72 15.99
C SER A 588 2.30 46.93 16.91
N THR A 589 1.43 47.06 17.91
CA THR A 589 1.55 48.09 18.94
C THR A 589 2.46 47.62 20.05
N LYS A 590 3.55 48.36 20.27
CA LYS A 590 4.45 48.23 21.42
C LYS A 590 3.65 48.45 22.72
N GLY A 591 3.18 47.38 23.38
CA GLY A 591 2.59 47.50 24.72
C GLY A 591 1.44 46.55 25.09
N GLY A 592 0.94 45.70 24.19
CA GLY A 592 -0.07 44.71 24.55
C GLY A 592 -0.26 43.71 23.41
N GLN A 593 -0.14 42.42 23.72
CA GLN A 593 -0.08 41.36 22.70
C GLN A 593 -1.50 41.03 22.20
N VAL A 594 -2.10 41.91 21.41
CA VAL A 594 -3.38 41.65 20.73
C VAL A 594 -3.14 40.64 19.61
N CYS A 595 -3.79 39.48 19.68
CA CYS A 595 -3.65 38.40 18.72
C CYS A 595 -4.37 38.68 17.39
N ALA A 596 -5.59 39.24 17.41
CA ALA A 596 -6.23 39.84 16.24
C ALA A 596 -7.39 40.75 16.65
N ARG A 597 -7.92 41.48 15.66
CA ARG A 597 -8.99 42.44 15.84
C ARG A 597 -10.18 42.11 14.94
N VAL A 598 -11.38 42.11 15.50
CA VAL A 598 -12.62 41.87 14.73
C VAL A 598 -13.56 43.07 14.82
N GLN A 599 -14.18 43.41 13.70
CA GLN A 599 -15.01 44.60 13.56
C GLN A 599 -16.48 44.21 13.30
N PRO A 600 -17.44 44.76 14.06
CA PRO A 600 -18.86 44.59 13.79
C PRO A 600 -19.31 45.35 12.53
N PRO A 601 -20.33 44.86 11.81
CA PRO A 601 -20.87 45.55 10.65
C PRO A 601 -21.42 46.94 11.02
N GLY A 602 -20.96 47.98 10.33
CA GLY A 602 -21.44 49.36 10.50
C GLY A 602 -20.94 50.10 11.75
N SER A 603 -20.01 49.52 12.54
CA SER A 603 -19.40 50.14 13.72
C SER A 603 -17.92 50.46 13.49
N THR A 604 -17.41 51.56 14.05
CA THR A 604 -15.97 51.89 14.06
C THR A 604 -15.22 51.27 15.24
N HIS A 605 -15.93 50.62 16.16
CA HIS A 605 -15.36 50.03 17.38
C HIS A 605 -15.00 48.57 17.15
N CYS A 606 -13.75 48.21 17.41
CA CYS A 606 -13.26 46.85 17.21
C CYS A 606 -13.09 46.10 18.53
N TRP A 607 -13.24 44.78 18.48
CA TRP A 607 -12.95 43.88 19.58
C TRP A 607 -11.54 43.33 19.43
N ASP A 608 -10.80 43.31 20.54
CA ASP A 608 -9.43 42.83 20.57
C ASP A 608 -9.37 41.44 21.19
N ILE A 609 -8.84 40.47 20.44
CA ILE A 609 -8.62 39.11 20.92
C ILE A 609 -7.25 39.08 21.59
N LEU A 610 -7.22 38.87 22.91
CA LEU A 610 -6.01 38.98 23.73
C LEU A 610 -5.27 37.65 23.88
N ARG A 611 -6.03 36.54 23.95
CA ARG A 611 -5.45 35.21 24.12
C ARG A 611 -6.33 34.17 23.44
N ARG A 612 -5.70 33.16 22.86
CA ARG A 612 -6.35 32.04 22.19
C ARG A 612 -5.74 30.73 22.67
N PHE A 613 -6.59 29.77 22.97
CA PHE A 613 -6.26 28.38 23.19
C PHE A 613 -6.81 27.60 22.00
N GLU A 614 -5.90 27.07 21.19
CA GLU A 614 -6.24 26.36 19.96
C GLU A 614 -6.98 25.05 20.26
N PHE A 615 -7.65 24.53 19.24
CA PHE A 615 -8.33 23.26 19.34
C PHE A 615 -7.32 22.12 19.53
N SER A 616 -7.50 21.32 20.58
CA SER A 616 -6.80 20.05 20.78
C SER A 616 -7.76 18.89 20.63
N ALA A 617 -7.36 17.84 19.89
CA ALA A 617 -8.19 16.65 19.68
C ALA A 617 -8.47 15.88 20.98
N GLU A 618 -7.56 15.95 21.96
CA GLU A 618 -7.74 15.34 23.29
C GLU A 618 -8.77 16.10 24.11
N GLN A 619 -8.75 17.44 24.04
CA GLN A 619 -9.64 18.32 24.81
C GLN A 619 -10.98 18.60 24.11
N GLN A 620 -11.04 18.41 22.79
CA GLN A 620 -12.19 18.60 21.90
C GLN A 620 -12.83 19.99 21.95
N ARG A 621 -12.06 21.04 22.24
CA ARG A 621 -12.55 22.41 22.37
C ARG A 621 -11.47 23.45 22.09
N SER A 622 -11.91 24.68 21.86
CA SER A 622 -11.06 25.88 21.75
C SER A 622 -11.66 27.00 22.60
N VAL A 623 -10.79 27.84 23.18
CA VAL A 623 -11.17 28.91 24.11
C VAL A 623 -10.44 30.20 23.73
N VAL A 624 -11.14 31.33 23.75
CA VAL A 624 -10.58 32.64 23.40
C VAL A 624 -10.97 33.65 24.45
N VAL A 625 -10.05 34.56 24.79
CA VAL A 625 -10.33 35.73 25.63
C VAL A 625 -10.33 36.98 24.76
N ALA A 626 -11.45 37.69 24.75
CA ALA A 626 -11.66 38.90 23.97
C ALA A 626 -12.02 40.09 24.87
N GLN A 627 -11.64 41.28 24.44
CA GLN A 627 -11.94 42.54 25.13
C GLN A 627 -12.90 43.39 24.29
N ALA A 628 -13.94 43.89 24.94
CA ALA A 628 -14.92 44.77 24.31
C ALA A 628 -14.41 46.22 24.21
N PRO A 629 -14.78 46.98 23.16
CA PRO A 629 -14.26 48.34 22.91
C PRO A 629 -14.70 49.42 23.93
N SER A 630 -15.77 49.19 24.70
CA SER A 630 -16.41 50.22 25.54
C SER A 630 -16.60 49.84 27.01
N GLN A 631 -16.11 48.68 27.45
CA GLN A 631 -16.18 48.22 28.85
C GLN A 631 -14.83 47.62 29.28
N ALA A 632 -14.43 47.85 30.53
CA ALA A 632 -13.25 47.22 31.15
C ALA A 632 -13.45 45.72 31.48
N GLY A 633 -14.38 45.04 30.79
CA GLY A 633 -14.73 43.64 31.02
C GLY A 633 -14.12 42.73 29.96
N PHE A 634 -13.59 41.58 30.39
CA PHE A 634 -13.08 40.54 29.51
C PHE A 634 -14.13 39.45 29.30
N TRP A 635 -14.25 38.98 28.06
CA TRP A 635 -15.14 37.91 27.67
C TRP A 635 -14.33 36.66 27.35
N VAL A 636 -14.69 35.54 27.98
CA VAL A 636 -14.18 34.21 27.67
C VAL A 636 -15.20 33.50 26.79
N HIS A 637 -14.80 33.14 25.58
CA HIS A 637 -15.63 32.45 24.61
C HIS A 637 -15.06 31.07 24.31
N ALA A 638 -15.90 30.05 24.33
CA ALA A 638 -15.52 28.67 24.06
C ALA A 638 -16.42 28.04 23.01
N LYS A 639 -15.83 27.19 22.17
CA LYS A 639 -16.53 26.30 21.24
C LYS A 639 -15.89 24.92 21.24
N GLY A 640 -16.68 23.88 21.06
CA GLY A 640 -16.16 22.51 21.09
C GLY A 640 -17.22 21.44 20.82
N SER A 641 -16.83 20.17 21.03
CA SER A 641 -17.79 19.07 20.98
C SER A 641 -18.89 19.28 22.03
N PRO A 642 -20.14 18.91 21.73
CA PRO A 642 -21.25 19.03 22.66
C PRO A 642 -20.97 18.39 24.02
N GLU A 643 -20.28 17.25 24.04
CA GLU A 643 -19.94 16.52 25.27
C GLU A 643 -18.83 17.22 26.07
N ALA A 644 -17.82 17.78 25.40
CA ALA A 644 -16.73 18.49 26.07
C ALA A 644 -17.22 19.81 26.69
N ILE A 645 -18.04 20.58 25.97
CA ILE A 645 -18.61 21.83 26.48
C ILE A 645 -19.61 21.55 27.61
N GLN A 646 -20.45 20.51 27.49
CA GLN A 646 -21.40 20.12 28.53
C GLN A 646 -20.72 19.80 29.87
N ARG A 647 -19.51 19.23 29.85
CA ARG A 647 -18.71 18.94 31.07
C ARG A 647 -18.12 20.19 31.72
N LEU A 648 -18.01 21.30 30.98
CA LEU A 648 -17.35 22.54 31.43
C LEU A 648 -18.34 23.61 31.86
N VAL A 649 -19.48 23.69 31.19
CA VAL A 649 -20.49 24.71 31.48
C VAL A 649 -21.16 24.47 32.83
N HIS A 650 -21.58 25.56 33.47
CA HIS A 650 -22.31 25.46 34.72
C HIS A 650 -23.61 24.64 34.53
N PRO A 651 -23.91 23.64 35.37
CA PRO A 651 -25.06 22.74 35.18
C PRO A 651 -26.41 23.47 35.06
N ALA A 652 -26.56 24.60 35.75
CA ALA A 652 -27.77 25.43 35.69
C ALA A 652 -28.00 26.11 34.32
N SER A 653 -26.99 26.17 33.45
CA SER A 653 -27.11 26.75 32.10
C SER A 653 -27.57 25.74 31.05
N ILE A 654 -27.62 24.45 31.39
CA ILE A 654 -27.97 23.37 30.45
C ILE A 654 -29.49 23.17 30.46
N PRO A 655 -30.18 23.36 29.31
CA PRO A 655 -31.60 23.03 29.20
C PRO A 655 -31.88 21.54 29.40
N PRO A 656 -33.03 21.15 29.98
CA PRO A 656 -33.38 19.73 30.17
C PRO A 656 -33.61 18.98 28.84
N ASP A 657 -33.84 19.70 27.74
CA ASP A 657 -34.02 19.16 26.39
C ASP A 657 -32.71 19.07 25.57
N TYR A 658 -31.55 19.37 26.16
CA TYR A 658 -30.22 19.35 25.51
C TYR A 658 -29.95 18.03 24.78
N ASP A 659 -30.00 16.90 25.49
CA ASP A 659 -29.67 15.59 24.92
C ASP A 659 -30.67 15.16 23.84
N ALA A 660 -31.95 15.51 24.01
CA ALA A 660 -33.00 15.21 23.05
C ALA A 660 -32.80 16.01 21.74
N LEU A 661 -32.51 17.31 21.85
CA LEU A 661 -32.26 18.18 20.70
C LEU A 661 -30.98 17.78 19.97
N LEU A 662 -29.88 17.56 20.71
CA LEU A 662 -28.62 17.08 20.17
C LEU A 662 -28.80 15.73 19.46
N GLY A 663 -29.57 14.81 20.06
CA GLY A 663 -29.98 13.54 19.45
C GLY A 663 -30.72 13.73 18.13
N SER A 664 -31.65 14.70 18.05
CA SER A 664 -32.41 14.99 16.83
C SER A 664 -31.55 15.49 15.66
N TYR A 665 -30.49 16.27 15.91
CA TYR A 665 -29.58 16.75 14.86
C TYR A 665 -28.57 15.68 14.47
N THR A 666 -27.96 15.02 15.45
CA THR A 666 -26.95 13.98 15.19
C THR A 666 -27.52 12.75 14.49
N SER A 667 -28.77 12.36 14.79
CA SER A 667 -29.48 11.28 14.08
C SER A 667 -29.73 11.59 12.60
N ARG A 668 -29.85 12.88 12.24
CA ARG A 668 -29.95 13.32 10.84
C ARG A 668 -28.60 13.42 10.13
N GLY A 669 -27.50 13.09 10.82
CA GLY A 669 -26.14 13.14 10.27
C GLY A 669 -25.53 14.54 10.28
N LEU A 670 -26.18 15.50 10.94
CA LEU A 670 -25.67 16.85 11.07
C LEU A 670 -24.57 16.91 12.12
N ARG A 671 -23.52 17.67 11.84
CA ARG A 671 -22.43 17.95 12.77
C ARG A 671 -22.87 19.11 13.68
N VAL A 672 -22.71 18.93 14.98
CA VAL A 672 -23.14 19.93 15.98
C VAL A 672 -21.94 20.37 16.81
N ILE A 673 -21.78 21.68 16.99
CA ILE A 673 -20.73 22.30 17.82
C ILE A 673 -21.43 23.10 18.91
N ALA A 674 -21.07 22.88 20.18
CA ALA A 674 -21.60 23.68 21.28
C ALA A 674 -20.77 24.94 21.49
N ILE A 675 -21.45 26.04 21.83
CA ILE A 675 -20.83 27.34 22.10
C ILE A 675 -21.21 27.83 23.50
N ALA A 676 -20.22 28.37 24.21
CA ALA A 676 -20.36 28.84 25.58
C ALA A 676 -19.61 30.16 25.80
N ALA A 677 -20.12 31.00 26.71
CA ALA A 677 -19.52 32.28 27.03
C ALA A 677 -19.51 32.52 28.54
N TRP A 678 -18.56 33.34 28.99
CA TRP A 678 -18.50 33.87 30.35
C TRP A 678 -17.89 35.28 30.35
N GLN A 679 -18.40 36.15 31.21
CA GLN A 679 -17.84 37.47 31.45
C GLN A 679 -17.07 37.47 32.77
N LEU A 680 -15.79 37.85 32.72
CA LEU A 680 -14.92 37.97 33.90
C LEU A 680 -15.33 39.18 34.77
N ASP A 681 -15.09 39.06 36.08
CA ASP A 681 -15.44 40.08 37.06
C ASP A 681 -14.74 41.43 36.80
N SER A 682 -15.42 42.53 37.11
CA SER A 682 -14.90 43.89 36.95
C SER A 682 -13.73 44.15 37.90
N GLY A 683 -12.52 44.33 37.36
CA GLY A 683 -11.29 44.65 38.12
C GLY A 683 -10.07 43.79 37.81
N VAL A 684 -10.19 42.77 36.95
CA VAL A 684 -9.04 42.01 36.43
C VAL A 684 -8.24 42.89 35.47
N ASP A 685 -6.91 42.79 35.48
CA ASP A 685 -6.04 43.54 34.58
C ASP A 685 -5.49 42.65 33.45
N VAL A 686 -5.04 43.23 32.33
CA VAL A 686 -4.57 42.46 31.15
C VAL A 686 -3.43 41.51 31.52
N ALA A 687 -2.53 41.94 32.41
CA ALA A 687 -1.43 41.12 32.92
C ALA A 687 -1.93 39.91 33.73
N ALA A 688 -3.02 40.06 34.49
CA ALA A 688 -3.61 38.98 35.26
C ALA A 688 -4.26 37.94 34.33
N VAL A 689 -4.98 38.38 33.28
CA VAL A 689 -5.52 37.48 32.24
C VAL A 689 -4.40 36.67 31.57
N HIS A 690 -3.24 37.30 31.34
CA HIS A 690 -2.08 36.60 30.78
C HIS A 690 -1.42 35.60 31.76
N ALA A 691 -1.62 35.74 33.07
CA ALA A 691 -1.10 34.79 34.05
C ALA A 691 -2.04 33.59 34.32
N MET A 692 -3.33 33.71 34.01
CA MET A 692 -4.32 32.66 34.28
C MET A 692 -4.10 31.41 33.41
N SER A 693 -4.34 30.24 34.03
CA SER A 693 -4.33 28.95 33.32
C SER A 693 -5.59 28.78 32.48
N GLN A 694 -5.54 27.91 31.46
CA GLN A 694 -6.70 27.57 30.64
C GLN A 694 -7.86 27.04 31.52
N SER A 695 -7.55 26.19 32.50
CA SER A 695 -8.55 25.63 33.42
C SER A 695 -9.24 26.69 34.28
N ASP A 696 -8.54 27.77 34.66
CA ASP A 696 -9.16 28.84 35.46
C ASP A 696 -10.15 29.66 34.63
N LEU A 697 -9.84 29.87 33.35
CA LEU A 697 -10.73 30.58 32.40
C LEU A 697 -11.95 29.75 32.00
N GLU A 698 -11.88 28.42 32.10
CA GLU A 698 -12.97 27.52 31.73
C GLU A 698 -14.04 27.33 32.82
N ARG A 699 -13.78 27.72 34.08
CA ARG A 699 -14.65 27.40 35.24
C ARG A 699 -16.03 28.09 35.24
N GLY A 700 -16.18 29.24 34.59
CA GLY A 700 -17.40 30.06 34.67
C GLY A 700 -18.29 30.01 33.42
N LEU A 701 -18.02 29.12 32.47
CA LEU A 701 -18.72 29.08 31.18
C LEU A 701 -20.22 28.76 31.34
N ALA A 702 -21.06 29.51 30.62
CA ALA A 702 -22.48 29.23 30.46
C ALA A 702 -22.79 28.84 29.01
N LEU A 703 -23.66 27.84 28.82
CA LEU A 703 -24.08 27.41 27.50
C LEU A 703 -24.89 28.51 26.80
N ILE A 704 -24.46 28.89 25.59
CA ILE A 704 -25.14 29.90 24.76
C ILE A 704 -26.01 29.24 23.69
N GLY A 705 -25.53 28.14 23.10
CA GLY A 705 -26.24 27.49 22.00
C GLY A 705 -25.45 26.39 21.30
N LEU A 706 -26.01 25.94 20.18
CA LEU A 706 -25.48 24.90 19.30
C LEU A 706 -25.40 25.42 17.86
N VAL A 707 -24.27 25.21 17.20
CA VAL A 707 -24.05 25.50 15.78
C VAL A 707 -24.25 24.20 15.00
N VAL A 708 -25.14 24.22 14.01
CA VAL A 708 -25.55 23.04 13.23
C VAL A 708 -25.00 23.14 11.82
N LEU A 709 -24.18 22.15 11.46
CA LEU A 709 -23.42 22.04 10.23
C LEU A 709 -23.82 20.76 9.48
N ASP A 710 -23.64 20.78 8.17
CA ASP A 710 -23.87 19.65 7.29
C ASP A 710 -22.59 19.29 6.52
N ASN A 711 -22.37 17.99 6.34
CA ASN A 711 -21.28 17.42 5.53
C ASN A 711 -21.95 16.61 4.41
N PRO A 712 -22.30 17.26 3.29
CA PRO A 712 -23.09 16.62 2.26
C PRO A 712 -22.36 15.40 1.68
N LEU A 713 -23.13 14.35 1.38
CA LEU A 713 -22.64 13.19 0.66
C LEU A 713 -22.26 13.58 -0.78
N LYS A 714 -21.18 12.99 -1.30
CA LYS A 714 -20.89 13.11 -2.73
C LYS A 714 -22.00 12.47 -3.56
N PRO A 715 -22.32 13.04 -4.73
CA PRO A 715 -23.44 12.57 -5.55
C PRO A 715 -23.29 11.10 -6.01
N ASP A 716 -22.05 10.62 -6.14
CA ASP A 716 -21.73 9.27 -6.62
C ASP A 716 -21.67 8.21 -5.50
N SER A 717 -21.47 8.60 -4.24
CA SER A 717 -21.14 7.66 -3.15
C SER A 717 -22.20 6.60 -2.91
N ARG A 718 -23.49 6.98 -2.95
CA ARG A 718 -24.58 6.02 -2.78
C ARG A 718 -24.64 5.00 -3.91
N GLU A 719 -24.47 5.44 -5.16
CA GLU A 719 -24.50 4.54 -6.33
C GLU A 719 -23.33 3.56 -6.31
N VAL A 720 -22.14 4.05 -5.94
CA VAL A 720 -20.92 3.24 -5.81
C VAL A 720 -21.09 2.15 -4.75
N VAL A 721 -21.58 2.50 -3.55
CA VAL A 721 -21.82 1.52 -2.47
C VAL A 721 -22.80 0.44 -2.93
N LEU A 722 -23.89 0.82 -3.60
CA LEU A 722 -24.88 -0.12 -4.11
C LEU A 722 -24.29 -1.06 -5.18
N GLU A 723 -23.46 -0.55 -6.10
CA GLU A 723 -22.81 -1.40 -7.11
C GLU A 723 -21.79 -2.36 -6.48
N LEU A 724 -21.03 -1.91 -5.46
CA LEU A 724 -20.12 -2.77 -4.70
C LEU A 724 -20.86 -3.88 -3.95
N GLN A 725 -21.97 -3.55 -3.27
CA GLN A 725 -22.82 -4.52 -2.59
C GLN A 725 -23.47 -5.51 -3.58
N ALA A 726 -23.93 -5.03 -4.74
CA ALA A 726 -24.44 -5.89 -5.83
C ALA A 726 -23.34 -6.81 -6.41
N ALA A 727 -22.08 -6.41 -6.29
CA ALA A 727 -20.90 -7.20 -6.63
C ALA A 727 -20.46 -8.20 -5.55
N SER A 728 -21.29 -8.40 -4.51
CA SER A 728 -21.03 -9.20 -3.30
C SER A 728 -19.78 -8.76 -2.51
N LEU A 729 -19.42 -7.48 -2.59
CA LEU A 729 -18.33 -6.91 -1.79
C LEU A 729 -18.89 -6.36 -0.49
N ARG A 730 -18.21 -6.64 0.62
CA ARG A 730 -18.54 -6.01 1.89
C ARG A 730 -18.00 -4.58 1.90
N VAL A 731 -18.85 -3.63 2.22
CA VAL A 731 -18.48 -2.21 2.35
C VAL A 731 -18.49 -1.84 3.82
N ILE A 732 -17.40 -1.23 4.29
CA ILE A 732 -17.22 -0.81 5.69
C ILE A 732 -16.86 0.67 5.71
N MET A 733 -17.44 1.44 6.63
CA MET A 733 -17.00 2.81 6.92
C MET A 733 -16.02 2.80 8.10
N VAL A 734 -14.88 3.47 7.95
CA VAL A 734 -13.87 3.63 9.02
C VAL A 734 -13.55 5.11 9.16
N THR A 735 -13.91 5.74 10.28
CA THR A 735 -13.81 7.21 10.44
C THR A 735 -13.40 7.64 11.86
N GLY A 736 -12.84 8.84 11.96
CA GLY A 736 -12.58 9.53 13.22
C GLY A 736 -13.80 10.26 13.81
N ASP A 737 -14.89 10.37 13.05
CA ASP A 737 -16.09 11.13 13.45
C ASP A 737 -16.89 10.46 14.57
N ALA A 738 -17.82 11.23 15.16
CA ALA A 738 -18.75 10.73 16.16
C ALA A 738 -19.63 9.58 15.60
N ALA A 739 -19.85 8.55 16.42
CA ALA A 739 -20.51 7.32 15.99
C ALA A 739 -21.91 7.55 15.42
N ARG A 740 -22.72 8.44 16.02
CA ARG A 740 -24.09 8.72 15.53
C ARG A 740 -24.09 9.35 14.14
N THR A 741 -23.18 10.29 13.89
CA THR A 741 -23.01 10.92 12.57
C THR A 741 -22.55 9.87 11.55
N ALA A 742 -21.58 9.04 11.90
CA ALA A 742 -21.10 7.97 11.03
C ALA A 742 -22.21 6.95 10.69
N ILE A 743 -23.03 6.54 11.67
CA ILE A 743 -24.19 5.65 11.44
C ILE A 743 -25.19 6.31 10.49
N SER A 744 -25.52 7.59 10.69
CA SER A 744 -26.47 8.30 9.83
C SER A 744 -25.96 8.40 8.39
N VAL A 745 -24.69 8.79 8.19
CA VAL A 745 -24.07 8.83 6.85
C VAL A 745 -24.04 7.43 6.22
N ALA A 746 -23.71 6.39 7.00
CA ALA A 746 -23.72 5.01 6.56
C ALA A 746 -25.13 4.54 6.14
N GLN A 747 -26.19 5.02 6.80
CA GLN A 747 -27.58 4.77 6.40
C GLN A 747 -27.96 5.52 5.12
N GLN A 748 -27.51 6.77 4.96
CA GLN A 748 -27.78 7.58 3.77
C GLN A 748 -27.11 7.01 2.51
N CYS A 749 -25.87 6.51 2.61
CA CYS A 749 -25.16 5.86 1.51
C CYS A 749 -25.45 4.35 1.39
N ASN A 750 -26.33 3.80 2.23
CA ASN A 750 -26.76 2.40 2.24
C ASN A 750 -25.65 1.37 2.58
N ILE A 751 -24.59 1.78 3.30
CA ILE A 751 -23.67 0.85 3.96
C ILE A 751 -24.43 0.08 5.06
N LEU A 752 -25.24 0.80 5.83
CA LEU A 752 -26.22 0.22 6.76
C LEU A 752 -27.62 0.39 6.17
N PRO A 753 -28.51 -0.62 6.22
CA PRO A 753 -29.90 -0.47 5.83
C PRO A 753 -30.61 0.58 6.71
N PRO A 754 -31.34 1.56 6.13
CA PRO A 754 -32.00 2.61 6.91
C PRO A 754 -33.17 2.11 7.77
N THR A 755 -33.65 0.89 7.53
CA THR A 755 -34.82 0.31 8.22
C THR A 755 -34.44 -0.53 9.45
N ARG A 756 -33.16 -0.83 9.67
CA ARG A 756 -32.70 -1.71 10.75
C ARG A 756 -32.14 -0.91 11.91
N CYS A 757 -32.30 -1.45 13.12
CA CYS A 757 -31.69 -0.90 14.32
C CYS A 757 -30.18 -1.17 14.28
N CYS A 758 -29.38 -0.15 14.57
CA CYS A 758 -27.93 -0.31 14.70
C CYS A 758 -27.55 -0.34 16.19
N CYS A 759 -26.76 -1.33 16.58
CA CYS A 759 -26.20 -1.44 17.92
C CYS A 759 -24.82 -0.81 17.95
N LEU A 760 -24.56 0.03 18.96
CA LEU A 760 -23.28 0.68 19.18
C LEU A 760 -22.53 -0.03 20.30
N VAL A 761 -21.31 -0.47 20.00
CA VAL A 761 -20.36 -1.04 20.96
C VAL A 761 -19.41 0.06 21.42
N ASP A 762 -19.44 0.39 22.72
CA ASP A 762 -18.57 1.39 23.34
C ASP A 762 -18.00 0.86 24.69
N ALA A 763 -17.11 1.61 25.32
CA ALA A 763 -16.54 1.27 26.64
C ALA A 763 -16.79 2.41 27.66
N SER A 764 -17.21 2.06 28.87
CA SER A 764 -17.53 3.00 29.97
C SER A 764 -16.30 3.69 30.56
N GLU A 765 -16.44 4.96 30.98
CA GLU A 765 -15.37 5.76 31.61
C GLU A 765 -15.21 5.49 33.13
N GLU A 766 -16.18 4.87 33.82
CA GLU A 766 -16.23 4.87 35.30
C GLU A 766 -15.25 3.91 36.02
N THR A 767 -14.49 3.09 35.29
CA THR A 767 -13.48 2.21 35.90
C THR A 767 -12.20 2.26 35.08
N GLY A 768 -11.10 2.76 35.64
CA GLY A 768 -9.81 2.86 34.97
C GLY A 768 -9.34 1.55 34.32
N ALA A 769 -8.53 1.65 33.25
CA ALA A 769 -7.77 0.62 32.53
C ALA A 769 -8.41 -0.78 32.27
N GLY A 770 -9.71 -0.94 32.48
CA GLY A 770 -10.43 -2.21 32.35
C GLY A 770 -11.94 -2.02 32.23
N GLY A 771 -12.38 -0.98 31.51
CA GLY A 771 -13.78 -0.58 31.37
C GLY A 771 -14.67 -1.72 30.88
N ARG A 772 -15.84 -1.88 31.51
CA ARG A 772 -16.91 -2.79 31.07
C ARG A 772 -17.44 -2.27 29.73
N LEU A 773 -17.54 -3.16 28.73
CA LEU A 773 -18.15 -2.83 27.44
C LEU A 773 -19.61 -2.43 27.66
N GLU A 774 -19.96 -1.20 27.30
CA GLU A 774 -21.31 -0.67 27.37
C GLU A 774 -21.92 -0.66 25.97
N LEU A 775 -23.12 -1.23 25.87
CA LEU A 775 -23.77 -1.55 24.61
C LEU A 775 -25.03 -0.72 24.51
N LEU A 776 -25.05 0.23 23.59
CA LEU A 776 -26.18 1.12 23.38
C LEU A 776 -26.90 0.70 22.10
N SER A 777 -28.12 0.17 22.22
CA SER A 777 -29.00 0.06 21.06
C SER A 777 -29.34 1.47 20.59
N VAL A 778 -29.07 1.82 19.33
CA VAL A 778 -29.45 3.09 18.71
C VAL A 778 -30.63 2.81 17.77
N PRO A 779 -31.89 2.84 18.27
CA PRO A 779 -33.05 2.74 17.40
C PRO A 779 -33.13 3.99 16.50
N PRO A 780 -33.63 3.86 15.24
CA PRO A 780 -33.77 5.00 14.32
C PRO A 780 -34.64 6.12 14.91
N HIS A 781 -35.64 5.76 15.73
CA HIS A 781 -36.47 6.68 16.51
C HIS A 781 -36.80 6.05 17.89
N GLY A 782 -35.95 6.25 18.90
CA GLY A 782 -36.22 5.76 20.27
C GLY A 782 -35.09 6.04 21.28
N THR A 783 -35.36 5.74 22.56
CA THR A 783 -34.37 5.84 23.64
C THR A 783 -33.44 4.62 23.66
N PRO A 784 -32.12 4.80 23.90
CA PRO A 784 -31.17 3.70 23.90
C PRO A 784 -31.49 2.66 24.98
N ARG A 785 -31.31 1.38 24.65
CA ARG A 785 -31.46 0.25 25.58
C ARG A 785 -30.14 -0.48 25.73
N CYS A 786 -29.77 -0.82 26.97
CA CYS A 786 -28.61 -1.67 27.24
C CYS A 786 -28.93 -3.14 26.95
N ILE A 787 -28.09 -3.79 26.16
CA ILE A 787 -28.17 -5.23 25.81
C ILE A 787 -26.90 -5.91 26.34
N SER A 788 -26.96 -7.20 26.68
CA SER A 788 -25.76 -7.96 27.08
C SER A 788 -24.85 -8.23 25.87
N LEU A 789 -23.52 -8.27 26.05
CA LEU A 789 -22.56 -8.53 24.97
C LEU A 789 -22.82 -9.87 24.25
N PRO A 790 -23.08 -11.00 24.96
CA PRO A 790 -23.37 -12.27 24.30
C PRO A 790 -24.65 -12.25 23.46
N ASP A 791 -25.70 -11.57 23.93
CA ASP A 791 -26.96 -11.48 23.18
C ASP A 791 -26.83 -10.57 21.95
N LEU A 792 -26.02 -9.50 22.05
CA LEU A 792 -25.69 -8.68 20.90
C LEU A 792 -24.89 -9.47 19.87
N LEU A 793 -23.79 -10.12 20.29
CA LEU A 793 -22.95 -10.90 19.39
C LEU A 793 -23.77 -11.99 18.69
N ARG A 794 -24.72 -12.60 19.40
CA ARG A 794 -25.69 -13.53 18.79
C ARG A 794 -26.58 -12.83 17.75
N SER A 795 -27.20 -11.70 18.10
CA SER A 795 -28.09 -10.96 17.18
C SER A 795 -27.36 -10.42 15.94
N VAL A 796 -26.11 -9.98 16.10
CA VAL A 796 -25.25 -9.51 15.02
C VAL A 796 -24.78 -10.67 14.14
N ALA A 797 -24.39 -11.81 14.74
CA ALA A 797 -24.00 -13.00 14.01
C ALA A 797 -25.19 -13.65 13.26
N GLU A 798 -26.41 -13.55 13.79
CA GLU A 798 -27.64 -14.01 13.15
C GLU A 798 -28.13 -13.04 12.05
N GLY A 799 -27.60 -11.82 12.01
CA GLY A 799 -27.92 -10.78 11.02
C GLY A 799 -29.22 -10.02 11.29
N ASP A 800 -29.70 -10.06 12.54
CA ASP A 800 -30.91 -9.40 13.02
C ASP A 800 -30.67 -7.93 13.37
N ALA A 801 -29.45 -7.57 13.77
CA ALA A 801 -29.03 -6.21 14.07
C ALA A 801 -27.72 -5.85 13.37
N ASP A 802 -27.62 -4.61 12.88
CA ASP A 802 -26.37 -4.07 12.35
C ASP A 802 -25.51 -3.51 13.48
N CYS A 803 -24.18 -3.52 13.34
CA CYS A 803 -23.27 -3.12 14.40
C CYS A 803 -22.35 -1.96 13.98
N ALA A 804 -22.17 -1.01 14.90
CA ALA A 804 -21.16 0.04 14.85
C ALA A 804 -20.26 -0.07 16.09
N VAL A 805 -18.95 0.15 15.92
CA VAL A 805 -17.95 0.02 16.99
C VAL A 805 -17.19 1.33 17.12
N THR A 806 -17.04 1.84 18.35
CA THR A 806 -16.18 3.03 18.61
C THR A 806 -14.72 2.61 18.75
N GLY A 807 -13.77 3.54 18.56
CA GLY A 807 -12.34 3.27 18.80
C GLY A 807 -12.06 2.79 20.22
N ARG A 808 -12.77 3.33 21.22
CA ARG A 808 -12.71 2.87 22.61
C ARG A 808 -13.26 1.45 22.78
N GLY A 809 -14.40 1.15 22.16
CA GLY A 809 -14.96 -0.20 22.13
C GLY A 809 -14.01 -1.21 21.48
N PHE A 810 -13.38 -0.83 20.36
CA PHE A 810 -12.37 -1.66 19.68
C PHE A 810 -11.16 -1.94 20.56
N GLN A 811 -10.59 -0.92 21.19
CA GLN A 811 -9.48 -1.09 22.15
C GLN A 811 -9.90 -1.92 23.37
N GLY A 812 -11.11 -1.73 23.89
CA GLY A 812 -11.67 -2.53 24.97
C GLY A 812 -11.77 -4.01 24.61
N VAL A 813 -12.26 -4.34 23.42
CA VAL A 813 -12.33 -5.74 22.93
C VAL A 813 -10.94 -6.35 22.78
N LEU A 814 -9.97 -5.57 22.30
CA LEU A 814 -8.57 -6.01 22.18
C LEU A 814 -7.90 -6.24 23.55
N LEU A 815 -8.20 -5.42 24.55
CA LEU A 815 -7.65 -5.52 25.91
C LEU A 815 -8.24 -6.68 26.71
N HIS A 816 -9.52 -6.99 26.51
CA HIS A 816 -10.20 -8.10 27.20
C HIS A 816 -9.93 -9.47 26.54
N GLU A 817 -9.16 -9.52 25.45
CA GLU A 817 -8.73 -10.74 24.74
C GLU A 817 -9.86 -11.76 24.50
N ASP A 818 -11.07 -11.32 24.12
CA ASP A 818 -12.14 -12.23 23.67
C ASP A 818 -12.08 -12.41 22.14
N PRO A 819 -11.37 -13.45 21.64
CA PRO A 819 -11.20 -13.64 20.20
C PRO A 819 -12.53 -13.93 19.49
N ALA A 820 -13.51 -14.52 20.19
CA ALA A 820 -14.81 -14.83 19.59
C ALA A 820 -15.63 -13.55 19.36
N ALA A 821 -15.64 -12.65 20.35
CA ALA A 821 -16.27 -11.33 20.19
C ALA A 821 -15.61 -10.52 19.07
N LEU A 822 -14.27 -10.49 19.04
CA LEU A 822 -13.55 -9.78 17.99
C LEU A 822 -13.85 -10.34 16.60
N GLN A 823 -13.86 -11.65 16.42
CA GLN A 823 -14.17 -12.26 15.11
C GLN A 823 -15.58 -11.92 14.63
N VAL A 824 -16.59 -11.97 15.50
CA VAL A 824 -17.98 -11.62 15.14
C VAL A 824 -18.08 -10.15 14.72
N LEU A 825 -17.46 -9.25 15.49
CA LEU A 825 -17.44 -7.82 15.17
C LEU A 825 -16.69 -7.54 13.87
N LEU A 826 -15.52 -8.16 13.69
CA LEU A 826 -14.76 -8.06 12.46
C LEU A 826 -15.56 -8.56 11.26
N GLN A 827 -16.38 -9.63 11.39
CA GLN A 827 -17.21 -10.18 10.31
C GLN A 827 -18.43 -9.32 9.95
N HIS A 828 -19.09 -8.69 10.94
CA HIS A 828 -20.43 -8.13 10.75
C HIS A 828 -20.53 -6.62 10.97
N ALA A 829 -19.59 -5.97 11.66
CA ALA A 829 -19.67 -4.53 11.90
C ALA A 829 -19.51 -3.73 10.59
N GLY A 830 -20.43 -2.81 10.33
CA GLY A 830 -20.44 -1.98 9.11
C GLY A 830 -19.78 -0.61 9.30
N VAL A 831 -19.69 -0.12 10.54
CA VAL A 831 -19.17 1.21 10.87
C VAL A 831 -18.19 1.13 12.03
N TRP A 832 -17.01 1.72 11.84
CA TRP A 832 -15.98 1.90 12.85
C TRP A 832 -15.72 3.39 13.02
N ALA A 833 -16.13 3.95 14.16
CA ALA A 833 -16.17 5.39 14.40
C ALA A 833 -15.23 5.80 15.54
N ARG A 834 -14.85 7.09 15.62
CA ARG A 834 -13.85 7.60 16.56
C ARG A 834 -12.53 6.79 16.55
N MET A 835 -12.12 6.30 15.38
CA MET A 835 -10.88 5.53 15.21
C MET A 835 -9.67 6.46 15.10
N ALA A 836 -8.63 6.22 15.90
CA ALA A 836 -7.35 6.90 15.71
C ALA A 836 -6.65 6.38 14.43
N PRO A 837 -5.73 7.14 13.80
CA PRO A 837 -5.00 6.69 12.61
C PRO A 837 -4.33 5.32 12.75
N ALA A 838 -3.72 5.04 13.92
CA ALA A 838 -3.11 3.74 14.22
C ALA A 838 -4.16 2.61 14.31
N ASP A 839 -5.33 2.89 14.88
CA ASP A 839 -6.42 1.92 14.97
C ASP A 839 -6.98 1.59 13.59
N LYS A 840 -7.03 2.56 12.66
CA LYS A 840 -7.44 2.30 11.26
C LYS A 840 -6.52 1.29 10.60
N ALA A 841 -5.19 1.48 10.72
CA ALA A 841 -4.21 0.55 10.15
C ALA A 841 -4.31 -0.84 10.79
N ARG A 842 -4.48 -0.92 12.12
CA ARG A 842 -4.64 -2.18 12.85
C ARG A 842 -5.91 -2.93 12.42
N LEU A 843 -7.03 -2.23 12.27
CA LEU A 843 -8.29 -2.82 11.78
C LEU A 843 -8.10 -3.42 10.38
N VAL A 844 -7.47 -2.70 9.45
CA VAL A 844 -7.22 -3.20 8.09
C VAL A 844 -6.35 -4.46 8.11
N HIS A 845 -5.33 -4.53 8.98
CA HIS A 845 -4.53 -5.73 9.17
C HIS A 845 -5.34 -6.92 9.70
N LEU A 846 -6.22 -6.70 10.69
CA LEU A 846 -7.08 -7.74 11.26
C LEU A 846 -8.18 -8.21 10.30
N LEU A 847 -8.69 -7.33 9.43
CA LEU A 847 -9.59 -7.71 8.34
C LEU A 847 -8.86 -8.55 7.27
N GLY A 848 -7.57 -8.29 7.06
CA GLY A 848 -6.73 -8.93 6.05
C GLY A 848 -6.25 -10.34 6.39
N ASP A 849 -5.31 -10.85 5.60
CA ASP A 849 -4.69 -12.18 5.75
C ASP A 849 -3.80 -12.33 6.98
N GLY A 850 -3.58 -11.25 7.75
CA GLY A 850 -2.66 -11.23 8.88
C GLY A 850 -1.20 -11.47 8.44
N GLY A 851 -0.27 -10.62 8.87
CA GLY A 851 1.09 -11.12 9.03
C GLY A 851 1.13 -12.21 10.11
N GLU A 852 2.32 -12.74 10.41
CA GLU A 852 2.58 -13.48 11.65
C GLU A 852 1.77 -12.90 12.83
N PRO A 853 1.10 -13.74 13.63
CA PRO A 853 0.12 -13.30 14.61
C PRO A 853 0.77 -12.37 15.64
N GLN A 854 0.64 -11.06 15.44
CA GLN A 854 0.97 -10.10 16.49
C GLN A 854 -0.03 -10.32 17.62
N GLN A 855 0.45 -10.86 18.74
CA GLN A 855 -0.33 -11.17 19.94
C GLN A 855 -1.30 -12.36 19.82
N GLY A 856 -1.06 -13.32 18.91
CA GLY A 856 -1.83 -14.57 18.87
C GLY A 856 -3.25 -14.49 18.28
N LEU A 857 -3.64 -13.37 17.67
CA LEU A 857 -4.94 -13.20 17.01
C LEU A 857 -4.84 -13.42 15.49
N GLU A 858 -5.61 -14.38 14.97
CA GLU A 858 -5.72 -14.65 13.54
C GLU A 858 -6.61 -13.60 12.85
N GLY A 859 -6.15 -13.07 11.71
CA GLY A 859 -6.93 -12.19 10.85
C GLY A 859 -8.08 -12.92 10.13
N LEU A 860 -9.02 -12.15 9.58
CA LEU A 860 -10.19 -12.65 8.86
C LEU A 860 -9.87 -13.37 7.54
N GLY A 861 -8.70 -13.12 6.95
CA GLY A 861 -8.32 -13.72 5.68
C GLY A 861 -8.93 -13.04 4.44
N HIS A 862 -9.44 -11.80 4.55
CA HIS A 862 -10.08 -11.12 3.43
C HIS A 862 -9.07 -10.34 2.58
N TRP A 863 -9.33 -10.22 1.29
CA TRP A 863 -8.67 -9.22 0.46
C TRP A 863 -9.31 -7.84 0.70
N VAL A 864 -8.62 -7.03 1.49
CA VAL A 864 -9.08 -5.69 1.90
C VAL A 864 -8.54 -4.58 1.00
N ALA A 865 -9.43 -3.69 0.55
CA ALA A 865 -9.12 -2.40 -0.04
C ALA A 865 -9.44 -1.26 0.93
N PHE A 866 -8.67 -0.17 0.88
CA PHE A 866 -8.95 1.04 1.64
C PHE A 866 -8.93 2.25 0.70
N CYS A 867 -9.96 3.09 0.78
CA CYS A 867 -10.05 4.35 0.06
C CYS A 867 -10.15 5.52 1.05
N GLY A 868 -9.24 6.48 0.91
CA GLY A 868 -9.13 7.64 1.79
C GLY A 868 -8.50 8.83 1.06
N ASP A 869 -8.61 10.02 1.61
CA ASP A 869 -8.15 11.27 1.01
C ASP A 869 -7.16 12.04 1.90
N GLY A 870 -7.11 11.76 3.20
CA GLY A 870 -6.27 12.48 4.15
C GLY A 870 -4.96 11.79 4.54
N ALA A 871 -4.01 12.56 5.05
CA ALA A 871 -2.77 12.03 5.65
C ALA A 871 -3.02 11.10 6.86
N ASN A 872 -4.17 11.24 7.53
CA ASN A 872 -4.58 10.36 8.63
C ASN A 872 -4.83 8.90 8.19
N ASP A 873 -5.01 8.67 6.88
CA ASP A 873 -5.32 7.35 6.32
C ASP A 873 -4.09 6.64 5.74
N VAL A 874 -2.93 7.29 5.70
CA VAL A 874 -1.71 6.75 5.08
C VAL A 874 -1.33 5.39 5.66
N GLY A 875 -1.47 5.20 6.98
CA GLY A 875 -1.23 3.91 7.63
C GLY A 875 -2.19 2.81 7.14
N ALA A 876 -3.48 3.12 7.02
CA ALA A 876 -4.49 2.18 6.55
C ALA A 876 -4.38 1.89 5.04
N LEU A 877 -4.08 2.91 4.23
CA LEU A 877 -3.81 2.79 2.80
C LEU A 877 -2.62 1.86 2.51
N LYS A 878 -1.60 1.88 3.36
CA LYS A 878 -0.43 0.98 3.27
C LYS A 878 -0.72 -0.43 3.79
N ALA A 879 -1.51 -0.55 4.85
CA ALA A 879 -1.88 -1.84 5.43
C ALA A 879 -2.81 -2.63 4.51
N ALA A 880 -3.60 -1.94 3.68
CA ALA A 880 -4.51 -2.57 2.73
C ALA A 880 -3.77 -3.24 1.58
N HIS A 881 -4.30 -4.37 1.10
CA HIS A 881 -3.79 -5.01 -0.12
C HIS A 881 -3.94 -4.11 -1.35
N VAL A 882 -4.96 -3.24 -1.33
CA VAL A 882 -5.22 -2.24 -2.36
C VAL A 882 -5.60 -0.92 -1.69
N GLY A 883 -4.64 -0.01 -1.52
CA GLY A 883 -4.88 1.36 -1.06
C GLY A 883 -5.12 2.33 -2.22
N VAL A 884 -6.20 3.11 -2.19
CA VAL A 884 -6.49 4.17 -3.17
C VAL A 884 -6.62 5.52 -2.48
N SER A 885 -5.74 6.45 -2.83
CA SER A 885 -5.84 7.84 -2.38
C SER A 885 -6.61 8.72 -3.37
N LEU A 886 -7.48 9.61 -2.87
CA LEU A 886 -8.22 10.59 -3.67
C LEU A 886 -7.57 11.98 -3.75
N CYS A 887 -6.37 12.16 -3.18
CA CYS A 887 -5.68 13.45 -3.12
C CYS A 887 -4.44 13.50 -4.05
N GLU A 888 -4.08 14.68 -4.57
CA GLU A 888 -2.90 14.89 -5.42
C GLU A 888 -1.60 15.19 -4.64
N ALA A 889 -1.66 15.37 -3.31
CA ALA A 889 -0.51 15.77 -2.50
C ALA A 889 0.63 14.74 -2.43
N GLU A 890 1.86 15.15 -2.09
CA GLU A 890 3.02 14.24 -2.05
C GLU A 890 2.80 13.05 -1.08
N ALA A 891 2.02 13.25 -0.01
CA ALA A 891 1.66 12.16 0.90
C ALA A 891 0.71 11.12 0.29
N SER A 892 -0.08 11.46 -0.73
CA SER A 892 -0.92 10.50 -1.45
C SER A 892 -0.12 9.54 -2.33
N VAL A 893 1.13 9.88 -2.64
CA VAL A 893 2.07 9.00 -3.36
C VAL A 893 2.47 7.79 -2.51
N ALA A 894 2.23 7.83 -1.19
CA ALA A 894 2.47 6.69 -0.31
C ALA A 894 1.42 5.58 -0.49
N ALA A 895 0.27 5.89 -1.11
CA ALA A 895 -0.69 4.88 -1.51
C ALA A 895 -0.22 4.17 -2.81
N PRO A 896 -0.52 2.87 -2.96
CA PRO A 896 -0.16 2.15 -4.18
C PRO A 896 -0.90 2.67 -5.42
N LEU A 897 -2.09 3.24 -5.24
CA LEU A 897 -2.90 3.87 -6.27
C LEU A 897 -3.33 5.28 -5.84
N THR A 898 -3.26 6.24 -6.76
CA THR A 898 -3.67 7.62 -6.56
C THR A 898 -4.62 8.04 -7.68
N SER A 899 -5.83 8.47 -7.31
CA SER A 899 -6.83 9.02 -8.23
C SER A 899 -6.70 10.53 -8.28
N ARG A 900 -6.66 11.09 -9.49
CA ARG A 900 -6.72 12.54 -9.70
C ARG A 900 -8.10 13.13 -9.40
N GLN A 901 -9.14 12.33 -9.66
CA GLN A 901 -10.53 12.73 -9.46
C GLN A 901 -10.95 12.40 -8.04
N GLN A 902 -11.55 13.37 -7.34
CA GLN A 902 -12.11 13.20 -5.98
C GLN A 902 -13.46 12.45 -6.00
N SER A 903 -13.60 11.41 -6.83
CA SER A 903 -14.80 10.60 -6.99
C SER A 903 -14.59 9.20 -6.40
N THR A 904 -15.60 8.72 -5.69
CA THR A 904 -15.61 7.36 -5.12
C THR A 904 -15.72 6.27 -6.20
N ALA A 905 -16.16 6.64 -7.41
CA ALA A 905 -16.21 5.76 -8.57
C ALA A 905 -14.83 5.23 -9.00
N CYS A 906 -13.73 5.86 -8.57
CA CYS A 906 -12.39 5.33 -8.79
C CYS A 906 -12.25 3.88 -8.32
N MET A 907 -12.93 3.52 -7.21
CA MET A 907 -12.86 2.17 -6.66
C MET A 907 -13.53 1.14 -7.56
N LEU A 908 -14.66 1.48 -8.17
CA LEU A 908 -15.30 0.64 -9.17
C LEU A 908 -14.37 0.39 -10.34
N HIS A 909 -13.71 1.43 -10.84
CA HIS A 909 -12.80 1.32 -11.99
C HIS A 909 -11.57 0.46 -11.69
N VAL A 910 -10.98 0.61 -10.50
CA VAL A 910 -9.86 -0.22 -10.05
C VAL A 910 -10.28 -1.70 -9.95
N ILE A 911 -11.46 -2.00 -9.38
CA ILE A 911 -11.96 -3.38 -9.26
C ILE A 911 -12.32 -3.96 -10.64
N GLN A 912 -12.99 -3.17 -11.50
CA GLN A 912 -13.34 -3.58 -12.87
C GLN A 912 -12.08 -3.95 -13.67
N GLU A 913 -11.07 -3.09 -13.63
CA GLU A 913 -9.80 -3.32 -14.30
C GLU A 913 -9.04 -4.50 -13.67
N GLY A 914 -9.01 -4.61 -12.34
CA GLY A 914 -8.37 -5.71 -11.64
C GLY A 914 -8.98 -7.07 -11.98
N ARG A 915 -10.33 -7.16 -11.98
CA ARG A 915 -11.05 -8.39 -12.39
C ARG A 915 -10.80 -8.74 -13.86
N ALA A 916 -10.73 -7.74 -14.74
CA ALA A 916 -10.41 -7.93 -16.15
C ALA A 916 -8.96 -8.36 -16.38
N SER A 917 -8.01 -7.73 -15.69
CA SER A 917 -6.58 -8.05 -15.73
C SER A 917 -6.36 -9.49 -15.26
N LEU A 918 -6.89 -9.86 -14.09
CA LEU A 918 -6.78 -11.22 -13.55
C LEU A 918 -7.40 -12.28 -14.49
N THR A 919 -8.58 -12.02 -15.03
CA THR A 919 -9.22 -12.93 -16.01
C THR A 919 -8.39 -13.05 -17.29
N THR A 920 -7.70 -11.99 -17.69
CA THR A 920 -6.82 -11.98 -18.86
C THR A 920 -5.54 -12.77 -18.62
N SER A 921 -4.91 -12.59 -17.46
CA SER A 921 -3.77 -13.39 -17.03
C SER A 921 -4.12 -14.88 -17.00
N HIS A 922 -5.29 -15.27 -16.47
CA HIS A 922 -5.75 -16.66 -16.51
C HIS A 922 -6.00 -17.18 -17.94
N ALA A 923 -6.50 -16.35 -18.85
CA ALA A 923 -6.74 -16.75 -20.24
C ALA A 923 -5.42 -16.95 -21.00
N ILE A 924 -4.48 -16.01 -20.84
CA ILE A 924 -3.12 -16.09 -21.41
C ILE A 924 -2.40 -17.32 -20.85
N PHE A 925 -2.49 -17.54 -19.53
CA PHE A 925 -1.89 -18.70 -18.89
C PHE A 925 -2.43 -20.01 -19.48
N LYS A 926 -3.76 -20.21 -19.50
CA LYS A 926 -4.37 -21.43 -20.09
C LYS A 926 -3.98 -21.64 -21.55
N PHE A 927 -3.94 -20.56 -22.34
CA PHE A 927 -3.52 -20.61 -23.74
C PHE A 927 -2.08 -21.09 -23.87
N ILE A 928 -1.15 -20.51 -23.11
CA ILE A 928 0.27 -20.84 -23.16
C ILE A 928 0.51 -22.30 -22.73
N ILE A 929 -0.22 -22.81 -21.74
CA ILE A 929 -0.10 -24.23 -21.32
C ILE A 929 -0.50 -25.17 -22.44
N VAL A 930 -1.68 -24.95 -23.02
CA VAL A 930 -2.16 -25.83 -24.08
C VAL A 930 -1.26 -25.74 -25.32
N TYR A 931 -0.75 -24.55 -25.63
CA TYR A 931 0.27 -24.36 -26.66
C TYR A 931 1.54 -25.18 -26.37
N ALA A 932 2.13 -25.04 -25.18
CA ALA A 932 3.39 -25.71 -24.83
C ALA A 932 3.25 -27.24 -24.95
N VAL A 933 2.18 -27.80 -24.40
CA VAL A 933 1.93 -29.25 -24.48
C VAL A 933 1.59 -29.68 -25.91
N ALA A 934 0.82 -28.90 -26.68
CA ALA A 934 0.53 -29.20 -28.08
C ALA A 934 1.81 -29.24 -28.93
N GLN A 935 2.77 -28.36 -28.64
CA GLN A 935 4.08 -28.33 -29.27
C GLN A 935 4.94 -29.52 -28.85
N ILE A 936 5.01 -29.85 -27.55
CA ILE A 936 5.71 -31.05 -27.05
C ILE A 936 5.15 -32.32 -27.71
N LEU A 937 3.81 -32.42 -27.83
CA LEU A 937 3.14 -33.54 -28.50
C LEU A 937 3.51 -33.62 -29.97
N THR A 938 3.50 -32.49 -30.68
CA THR A 938 3.92 -32.39 -32.09
C THR A 938 5.34 -32.93 -32.27
N VAL A 939 6.27 -32.42 -31.46
CA VAL A 939 7.68 -32.80 -31.51
C VAL A 939 7.88 -34.27 -31.14
N SER A 940 7.17 -34.76 -30.12
CA SER A 940 7.23 -36.17 -29.70
C SER A 940 6.70 -37.11 -30.79
N PHE A 941 5.62 -36.74 -31.48
CA PHE A 941 5.15 -37.51 -32.64
C PHE A 941 6.18 -37.51 -33.76
N VAL A 942 6.73 -36.36 -34.14
CA VAL A 942 7.75 -36.25 -35.19
C VAL A 942 9.02 -37.05 -34.83
N TYR A 943 9.46 -37.01 -33.57
CA TYR A 943 10.58 -37.80 -33.07
C TYR A 943 10.31 -39.29 -33.09
N SER A 944 9.07 -39.76 -32.85
CA SER A 944 8.74 -41.19 -32.97
C SER A 944 8.90 -41.78 -34.38
N TYR A 945 9.13 -40.92 -35.38
CA TYR A 945 9.42 -41.28 -36.78
C TYR A 945 10.87 -41.00 -37.20
N GLY A 946 11.75 -40.59 -36.28
CA GLY A 946 13.13 -40.24 -36.63
C GLY A 946 13.27 -38.94 -37.45
N LEU A 947 12.29 -38.03 -37.36
CA LEU A 947 12.24 -36.76 -38.10
C LEU A 947 12.52 -35.55 -37.18
N ILE A 948 12.80 -34.39 -37.77
CA ILE A 948 13.03 -33.12 -37.05
C ILE A 948 12.09 -32.03 -37.59
N VAL A 949 11.55 -31.17 -36.72
CA VAL A 949 10.72 -30.01 -37.10
C VAL A 949 11.59 -28.91 -37.72
N ALA A 950 11.14 -28.24 -38.78
CA ALA A 950 11.96 -27.24 -39.46
C ALA A 950 12.10 -25.93 -38.64
N SER A 951 13.25 -25.24 -38.74
CA SER A 951 13.49 -23.99 -37.99
C SER A 951 12.44 -22.90 -38.29
N TYR A 952 12.01 -22.79 -39.54
CA TYR A 952 10.97 -21.82 -39.93
C TYR A 952 9.57 -22.21 -39.44
N GLN A 953 9.31 -23.50 -39.18
CA GLN A 953 8.04 -23.95 -38.61
C GLN A 953 7.90 -23.44 -37.17
N TYR A 954 8.96 -23.53 -36.35
CA TYR A 954 9.02 -22.91 -35.02
C TYR A 954 8.81 -21.40 -35.10
N LEU A 955 9.47 -20.72 -36.05
CA LEU A 955 9.32 -19.26 -36.21
C LEU A 955 7.88 -18.85 -36.54
N ILE A 956 7.22 -19.58 -37.45
CA ILE A 956 5.81 -19.35 -37.79
C ILE A 956 4.94 -19.59 -36.54
N GLN A 957 5.12 -20.71 -35.86
CA GLN A 957 4.31 -21.09 -34.69
C GLN A 957 4.47 -20.11 -33.52
N ASP A 958 5.71 -19.82 -33.12
CA ASP A 958 5.98 -19.14 -31.85
C ASP A 958 5.87 -17.63 -31.98
N LEU A 959 6.40 -17.05 -33.06
CA LEU A 959 6.40 -15.61 -33.26
C LEU A 959 5.10 -15.13 -33.90
N PHE A 960 4.64 -15.79 -34.98
CA PHE A 960 3.50 -15.31 -35.75
C PHE A 960 2.15 -15.74 -35.18
N TYR A 961 2.02 -16.98 -34.70
CA TYR A 961 0.78 -17.45 -34.08
C TYR A 961 0.73 -17.11 -32.58
N THR A 962 1.61 -17.72 -31.78
CA THR A 962 1.50 -17.70 -30.33
C THR A 962 1.73 -16.33 -29.72
N SER A 963 2.86 -15.67 -30.05
CA SER A 963 3.22 -14.37 -29.47
C SER A 963 2.21 -13.27 -29.83
N VAL A 964 1.76 -13.22 -31.09
CA VAL A 964 0.74 -12.26 -31.54
C VAL A 964 -0.60 -12.50 -30.83
N LEU A 965 -1.08 -13.75 -30.77
CA LEU A 965 -2.34 -14.07 -30.10
C LEU A 965 -2.27 -13.74 -28.60
N ALA A 966 -1.23 -14.19 -27.90
CA ALA A 966 -1.06 -13.94 -26.47
C ALA A 966 -0.96 -12.44 -26.14
N GLY A 967 -0.19 -11.68 -26.92
CA GLY A 967 -0.06 -10.23 -26.77
C GLY A 967 -1.36 -9.49 -27.05
N LEU A 968 -2.11 -9.86 -28.09
CA LEU A 968 -3.39 -9.20 -28.41
C LEU A 968 -4.53 -9.58 -27.46
N MET A 969 -4.47 -10.75 -26.82
CA MET A 969 -5.42 -11.13 -25.76
C MET A 969 -5.39 -10.14 -24.58
N ALA A 970 -4.23 -9.54 -24.29
CA ALA A 970 -4.05 -8.50 -23.26
C ALA A 970 -4.88 -7.23 -23.50
N LEU A 971 -5.20 -6.91 -24.75
CA LEU A 971 -5.87 -5.66 -25.14
C LEU A 971 -7.37 -5.64 -24.83
N THR A 972 -7.92 -6.75 -24.32
CA THR A 972 -9.36 -6.88 -24.03
C THR A 972 -9.76 -5.98 -22.88
N ALA A 973 -10.73 -5.09 -23.11
CA ALA A 973 -11.18 -4.11 -22.12
C ALA A 973 -12.10 -4.72 -21.04
N PRO A 974 -12.14 -4.10 -19.84
CA PRO A 974 -13.06 -4.49 -18.77
C PRO A 974 -14.51 -4.23 -19.13
N ARG A 975 -15.42 -4.93 -18.47
CA ARG A 975 -16.85 -4.61 -18.52
C ARG A 975 -17.16 -3.44 -17.58
N SER A 976 -18.07 -2.57 -18.00
CA SER A 976 -18.48 -1.37 -17.23
C SER A 976 -19.32 -1.65 -15.99
N ALA A 977 -19.96 -2.83 -15.90
CA ALA A 977 -20.75 -3.24 -14.75
C ALA A 977 -20.04 -4.37 -14.01
N LEU A 978 -19.95 -4.26 -12.68
CA LEU A 978 -19.36 -5.30 -11.85
C LEU A 978 -20.23 -6.57 -11.83
N ALA A 979 -19.58 -7.72 -12.01
CA ALA A 979 -20.24 -9.02 -11.84
C ALA A 979 -20.39 -9.36 -10.35
N PRO A 980 -21.43 -10.11 -9.93
CA PRO A 980 -21.62 -10.49 -8.52
C PRO A 980 -20.55 -11.41 -7.94
N ALA A 981 -19.85 -12.17 -8.79
CA ALA A 981 -18.82 -13.11 -8.35
C ALA A 981 -17.45 -12.65 -8.84
N ALA A 982 -16.47 -12.58 -7.95
CA ALA A 982 -15.07 -12.35 -8.30
C ALA A 982 -14.50 -13.51 -9.17
N PRO A 983 -13.40 -13.29 -9.91
CA PRO A 983 -12.68 -14.34 -10.60
C PRO A 983 -12.28 -15.44 -9.61
N ARG A 984 -12.81 -16.65 -9.84
CA ARG A 984 -12.91 -17.71 -8.83
C ARG A 984 -11.63 -18.50 -8.55
N ALA A 985 -10.59 -18.28 -9.36
CA ALA A 985 -9.29 -18.92 -9.22
C ALA A 985 -8.33 -17.93 -8.57
N THR A 986 -8.06 -18.11 -7.29
CA THR A 986 -7.01 -17.36 -6.57
C THR A 986 -5.62 -17.93 -6.85
N ARG A 987 -5.55 -19.22 -7.21
CA ARG A 987 -4.31 -19.97 -7.51
C ARG A 987 -4.24 -20.37 -8.98
N LEU A 988 -3.05 -20.25 -9.57
CA LEU A 988 -2.77 -20.68 -10.94
C LEU A 988 -2.97 -22.20 -11.10
N MET A 989 -2.64 -22.98 -10.06
CA MET A 989 -2.82 -24.44 -10.01
C MET A 989 -4.19 -24.87 -9.46
N SER A 990 -5.18 -23.98 -9.48
CA SER A 990 -6.53 -24.35 -9.03
C SER A 990 -7.18 -25.36 -10.00
N PRO A 991 -8.00 -26.31 -9.51
CA PRO A 991 -8.76 -27.25 -10.35
C PRO A 991 -9.64 -26.55 -11.39
N GLN A 992 -10.04 -25.31 -11.12
CA GLN A 992 -10.85 -24.49 -12.01
C GLN A 992 -10.10 -24.06 -13.28
N LEU A 993 -8.77 -23.93 -13.21
CA LEU A 993 -7.92 -23.63 -14.35
C LEU A 993 -7.40 -24.92 -15.01
N LEU A 994 -7.05 -25.93 -14.21
CA LEU A 994 -6.47 -27.18 -14.72
C LEU A 994 -7.49 -28.09 -15.43
N LEU A 995 -8.75 -28.16 -14.99
CA LEU A 995 -9.73 -29.05 -15.63
C LEU A 995 -10.04 -28.67 -17.10
N PRO A 996 -10.35 -27.39 -17.43
CA PRO A 996 -10.53 -27.00 -18.83
C PRO A 996 -9.27 -27.24 -19.67
N VAL A 997 -8.09 -26.96 -19.11
CA VAL A 997 -6.81 -27.21 -19.79
C VAL A 997 -6.65 -28.71 -20.07
N GLY A 998 -6.78 -29.57 -19.06
CA GLY A 998 -6.64 -31.02 -19.21
C GLY A 998 -7.59 -31.61 -20.25
N LEU A 999 -8.85 -31.19 -20.27
CA LEU A 999 -9.80 -31.63 -21.30
C LEU A 999 -9.40 -31.16 -22.71
N GLN A 1000 -8.92 -29.92 -22.87
CA GLN A 1000 -8.41 -29.45 -24.15
C GLN A 1000 -7.15 -30.21 -24.59
N LEU A 1001 -6.26 -30.58 -23.66
CA LEU A 1001 -5.08 -31.39 -23.98
C LEU A 1001 -5.44 -32.77 -24.54
N VAL A 1002 -6.47 -33.41 -24.00
CA VAL A 1002 -6.99 -34.67 -24.55
C VAL A 1002 -7.53 -34.47 -25.96
N GLY A 1003 -8.25 -33.37 -26.21
CA GLY A 1003 -8.69 -32.99 -27.56
C GLY A 1003 -7.52 -32.78 -28.53
N VAL A 1004 -6.49 -32.04 -28.10
CA VAL A 1004 -5.27 -31.80 -28.89
C VAL A 1004 -4.62 -33.12 -29.31
N LEU A 1005 -4.39 -34.03 -28.35
CA LEU A 1005 -3.81 -35.35 -28.58
C LEU A 1005 -4.65 -36.17 -29.57
N LEU A 1006 -5.97 -36.20 -29.37
CA LEU A 1006 -6.89 -36.94 -30.22
C LEU A 1006 -6.82 -36.47 -31.68
N PHE A 1007 -6.89 -35.17 -31.93
CA PHE A 1007 -6.92 -34.64 -33.28
C PHE A 1007 -5.57 -34.69 -34.00
N GLN A 1008 -4.44 -34.55 -33.28
CA GLN A 1008 -3.11 -34.82 -33.87
C GLN A 1008 -2.96 -36.30 -34.26
N GLY A 1009 -3.39 -37.22 -33.37
CA GLY A 1009 -3.38 -38.65 -33.65
C GLY A 1009 -4.31 -39.05 -34.80
N LEU A 1010 -5.50 -38.45 -34.90
CA LEU A 1010 -6.41 -38.65 -36.02
C LEU A 1010 -5.82 -38.15 -37.34
N GLY A 1011 -5.12 -37.01 -37.35
CA GLY A 1011 -4.41 -36.51 -38.52
C GLY A 1011 -3.38 -37.51 -39.04
N LEU A 1012 -2.57 -38.09 -38.15
CA LEU A 1012 -1.63 -39.16 -38.48
C LEU A 1012 -2.33 -40.44 -38.95
N ALA A 1013 -3.43 -40.84 -38.31
CA ALA A 1013 -4.21 -42.00 -38.74
C ALA A 1013 -4.82 -41.81 -40.15
N MET A 1014 -5.23 -40.59 -40.49
CA MET A 1014 -5.72 -40.24 -41.83
C MET A 1014 -4.61 -40.31 -42.89
N LEU A 1015 -3.38 -39.92 -42.53
CA LEU A 1015 -2.21 -40.07 -43.40
C LEU A 1015 -1.87 -41.55 -43.62
N ARG A 1016 -1.82 -42.36 -42.55
CA ARG A 1016 -1.52 -43.79 -42.62
C ARG A 1016 -2.49 -44.61 -43.47
N LYS A 1017 -3.74 -44.14 -43.62
CA LYS A 1017 -4.75 -44.80 -44.45
C LYS A 1017 -4.60 -44.53 -45.96
N GLN A 1018 -3.72 -43.61 -46.36
CA GLN A 1018 -3.54 -43.29 -47.77
C GLN A 1018 -2.79 -44.39 -48.51
N ALA A 1019 -3.25 -44.77 -49.71
CA ALA A 1019 -2.65 -45.86 -50.48
C ALA A 1019 -1.21 -45.59 -50.96
N TRP A 1020 -0.83 -44.31 -51.08
CA TRP A 1020 0.52 -43.88 -51.47
C TRP A 1020 1.46 -43.69 -50.26
N TYR A 1021 0.93 -43.75 -49.03
CA TYR A 1021 1.72 -43.51 -47.84
C TYR A 1021 2.65 -44.70 -47.58
N VAL A 1022 3.95 -44.42 -47.53
CA VAL A 1022 4.98 -45.34 -47.09
C VAL A 1022 5.58 -44.74 -45.83
N LYS A 1023 5.64 -45.52 -44.75
CA LYS A 1023 6.29 -45.07 -43.50
C LYS A 1023 7.74 -44.71 -43.85
N HIS A 1024 8.17 -43.53 -43.44
CA HIS A 1024 9.57 -43.14 -43.56
C HIS A 1024 10.46 -44.16 -42.82
N GLU A 1025 11.44 -44.75 -43.53
CA GLU A 1025 12.44 -45.65 -42.92
C GLU A 1025 13.60 -44.81 -42.39
N VAL A 1026 14.03 -45.07 -41.16
CA VAL A 1026 15.19 -44.41 -40.55
C VAL A 1026 16.46 -44.94 -41.20
N GLU A 1027 16.81 -44.37 -42.35
CA GLU A 1027 18.04 -44.70 -43.06
C GLU A 1027 19.26 -44.12 -42.31
N GLY A 1028 20.07 -45.01 -41.73
CA GLY A 1028 21.39 -44.66 -41.23
C GLY A 1028 21.49 -44.15 -39.79
N ARG A 1029 20.77 -44.71 -38.80
CA ARG A 1029 20.94 -44.46 -37.34
C ARG A 1029 21.05 -42.96 -36.93
N ALA A 1030 20.56 -42.05 -37.76
CA ALA A 1030 20.64 -40.61 -37.60
C ALA A 1030 19.31 -39.99 -38.07
N PHE A 1031 18.91 -38.89 -37.44
CA PHE A 1031 17.68 -38.19 -37.79
C PHE A 1031 17.78 -37.57 -39.20
N GLN A 1032 16.70 -37.65 -39.97
CA GLN A 1032 16.66 -37.18 -41.36
C GLN A 1032 15.87 -35.87 -41.55
N THR A 1033 15.93 -35.33 -42.78
CA THR A 1033 15.41 -34.01 -43.17
C THR A 1033 13.95 -33.77 -42.77
N SER A 1034 13.61 -32.53 -42.39
CA SER A 1034 12.24 -32.09 -42.00
C SER A 1034 11.15 -32.28 -43.07
N TYR A 1035 11.53 -32.62 -44.30
CA TYR A 1035 10.66 -32.78 -45.46
C TYR A 1035 9.97 -34.15 -45.48
N ALA A 1036 8.97 -34.31 -44.63
CA ALA A 1036 8.17 -35.53 -44.57
C ALA A 1036 6.66 -35.23 -44.51
N PRO A 1037 5.80 -36.11 -45.07
CA PRO A 1037 4.35 -35.94 -45.00
C PRO A 1037 3.83 -36.01 -43.56
N GLU A 1038 4.47 -36.78 -42.67
CA GLU A 1038 4.14 -36.85 -41.25
C GLU A 1038 4.30 -35.49 -40.57
N ASN A 1039 5.48 -34.85 -40.74
CA ASN A 1039 5.75 -33.53 -40.19
C ASN A 1039 4.75 -32.49 -40.73
N THR A 1040 4.49 -32.52 -42.05
CA THR A 1040 3.55 -31.61 -42.71
C THR A 1040 2.14 -31.70 -42.12
N VAL A 1041 1.59 -32.92 -41.97
CA VAL A 1041 0.23 -33.11 -41.46
C VAL A 1041 0.10 -32.67 -40.00
N ILE A 1042 1.04 -33.06 -39.13
CA ILE A 1042 1.00 -32.69 -37.70
C ILE A 1042 1.18 -31.17 -37.56
N PHE A 1043 2.11 -30.56 -38.30
CA PHE A 1043 2.32 -29.11 -38.29
C PHE A 1043 1.05 -28.34 -38.65
N LEU A 1044 0.34 -28.75 -39.71
CA LEU A 1044 -0.92 -28.13 -40.12
C LEU A 1044 -2.03 -28.30 -39.07
N VAL A 1045 -2.16 -29.47 -38.44
CA VAL A 1045 -3.16 -29.69 -37.39
C VAL A 1045 -2.83 -28.88 -36.12
N CYS A 1046 -1.55 -28.83 -35.73
CA CYS A 1046 -1.08 -28.10 -34.54
C CYS A 1046 -1.22 -26.58 -34.70
N THR A 1047 -0.84 -26.02 -35.85
CA THR A 1047 -1.02 -24.58 -36.13
C THR A 1047 -2.49 -24.15 -36.08
N ALA A 1048 -3.42 -24.97 -36.58
CA ALA A 1048 -4.85 -24.71 -36.42
C ALA A 1048 -5.31 -24.76 -34.96
N GLN A 1049 -4.76 -25.70 -34.17
CA GLN A 1049 -5.09 -25.83 -32.75
C GLN A 1049 -4.79 -24.56 -31.97
N PHE A 1050 -3.73 -23.82 -32.29
CA PHE A 1050 -3.41 -22.56 -31.60
C PHE A 1050 -4.52 -21.51 -31.75
N VAL A 1051 -5.05 -21.33 -32.96
CA VAL A 1051 -6.16 -20.38 -33.20
C VAL A 1051 -7.43 -20.86 -32.50
N ILE A 1052 -7.73 -22.15 -32.54
CA ILE A 1052 -8.89 -22.76 -31.87
C ILE A 1052 -8.80 -22.55 -30.35
N THR A 1053 -7.66 -22.86 -29.74
CA THR A 1053 -7.44 -22.72 -28.30
C THR A 1053 -7.52 -21.26 -27.86
N ALA A 1054 -6.92 -20.34 -28.62
CA ALA A 1054 -7.04 -18.91 -28.36
C ALA A 1054 -8.51 -18.47 -28.40
N PHE A 1055 -9.29 -18.93 -29.37
CA PHE A 1055 -10.73 -18.64 -29.46
C PHE A 1055 -11.51 -19.21 -28.26
N VAL A 1056 -11.27 -20.47 -27.90
CA VAL A 1056 -12.00 -21.16 -26.80
C VAL A 1056 -11.71 -20.54 -25.44
N PHE A 1057 -10.46 -20.18 -25.16
CA PHE A 1057 -10.08 -19.60 -23.86
C PHE A 1057 -10.32 -18.09 -23.78
N HIS A 1058 -10.55 -17.39 -24.90
CA HIS A 1058 -10.93 -15.97 -24.92
C HIS A 1058 -12.40 -15.74 -24.56
N LYS A 1059 -12.88 -16.32 -23.45
CA LYS A 1059 -14.21 -16.01 -22.95
C LYS A 1059 -14.19 -14.65 -22.23
N GLY A 1060 -15.03 -13.74 -22.71
CA GLY A 1060 -15.14 -12.37 -22.19
C GLY A 1060 -16.01 -12.26 -20.93
N ARG A 1061 -17.21 -12.84 -20.95
CA ARG A 1061 -18.16 -12.77 -19.82
C ARG A 1061 -17.65 -13.60 -18.63
N PRO A 1062 -17.82 -13.14 -17.37
CA PRO A 1062 -18.59 -11.96 -16.94
C PRO A 1062 -17.77 -10.66 -16.78
N HIS A 1063 -16.44 -10.72 -16.70
CA HIS A 1063 -15.57 -9.60 -16.29
C HIS A 1063 -15.02 -8.73 -17.41
N ARG A 1064 -14.99 -9.23 -18.64
CA ARG A 1064 -14.41 -8.56 -19.80
C ARG A 1064 -15.44 -8.40 -20.91
N LEU A 1065 -15.15 -7.50 -21.82
CA LEU A 1065 -15.92 -7.40 -23.05
C LEU A 1065 -15.76 -8.67 -23.91
N PRO A 1066 -16.75 -8.98 -24.76
CA PRO A 1066 -16.70 -10.16 -25.62
C PRO A 1066 -15.64 -10.03 -26.73
N LEU A 1067 -15.22 -11.16 -27.30
CA LEU A 1067 -14.14 -11.27 -28.29
C LEU A 1067 -14.22 -10.23 -29.42
N TRP A 1068 -15.43 -10.02 -29.99
CA TRP A 1068 -15.63 -9.13 -31.14
C TRP A 1068 -15.32 -7.65 -30.87
N THR A 1069 -15.24 -7.23 -29.61
CA THR A 1069 -14.81 -5.87 -29.25
C THR A 1069 -13.31 -5.66 -29.44
N ASN A 1070 -12.51 -6.73 -29.32
CA ASN A 1070 -11.08 -6.70 -29.57
C ASN A 1070 -10.81 -6.90 -31.07
N ARG A 1071 -10.96 -5.83 -31.85
CA ARG A 1071 -10.81 -5.84 -33.32
C ARG A 1071 -9.43 -6.32 -33.76
N TRP A 1072 -8.39 -6.03 -32.99
CA TRP A 1072 -7.02 -6.46 -33.28
C TRP A 1072 -6.86 -7.96 -33.14
N LEU A 1073 -7.35 -8.56 -32.04
CA LEU A 1073 -7.28 -10.01 -31.85
C LEU A 1073 -8.10 -10.75 -32.90
N VAL A 1074 -9.32 -10.29 -33.19
CA VAL A 1074 -10.15 -10.89 -34.25
C VAL A 1074 -9.47 -10.78 -35.62
N GLY A 1075 -8.91 -9.62 -35.93
CA GLY A 1075 -8.14 -9.42 -37.16
C GLY A 1075 -6.97 -10.40 -37.27
N ALA A 1076 -6.20 -10.57 -36.18
CA ALA A 1076 -5.09 -11.52 -36.15
C ALA A 1076 -5.57 -12.97 -36.33
N MET A 1077 -6.64 -13.39 -35.66
CA MET A 1077 -7.23 -14.74 -35.83
C MET A 1077 -7.68 -14.97 -37.28
N VAL A 1078 -8.28 -13.97 -37.94
CA VAL A 1078 -8.69 -14.06 -39.34
C VAL A 1078 -7.48 -14.17 -40.27
N VAL A 1079 -6.48 -13.29 -40.11
CA VAL A 1079 -5.25 -13.32 -40.92
C VAL A 1079 -4.51 -14.65 -40.76
N GLN A 1080 -4.38 -15.14 -39.54
CA GLN A 1080 -3.76 -16.43 -39.24
C GLN A 1080 -4.58 -17.59 -39.83
N SER A 1081 -5.90 -17.55 -39.77
CA SER A 1081 -6.76 -18.58 -40.39
C SER A 1081 -6.64 -18.58 -41.92
N ILE A 1082 -6.50 -17.40 -42.54
CA ILE A 1082 -6.25 -17.26 -43.99
C ILE A 1082 -4.87 -17.83 -44.34
N LEU A 1083 -3.83 -17.49 -43.57
CA LEU A 1083 -2.49 -18.04 -43.77
C LEU A 1083 -2.50 -19.57 -43.62
N TRP A 1084 -3.17 -20.09 -42.60
CA TRP A 1084 -3.32 -21.53 -42.39
C TRP A 1084 -4.01 -22.22 -43.58
N LEU A 1085 -5.08 -21.61 -44.11
CA LEU A 1085 -5.78 -22.12 -45.29
C LEU A 1085 -4.87 -22.10 -46.53
N TYR A 1086 -4.07 -21.04 -46.71
CA TYR A 1086 -3.07 -20.94 -47.77
C TYR A 1086 -2.00 -22.03 -47.66
N LEU A 1087 -1.43 -22.25 -46.47
CA LEU A 1087 -0.46 -23.31 -46.19
C LEU A 1087 -1.02 -24.71 -46.47
N THR A 1088 -2.32 -24.91 -46.25
CA THR A 1088 -3.00 -26.20 -46.46
C THR A 1088 -3.40 -26.43 -47.93
N LEU A 1089 -3.89 -25.39 -48.62
CA LEU A 1089 -4.51 -25.54 -49.95
C LEU A 1089 -3.56 -25.28 -51.13
N SER A 1090 -2.47 -24.52 -50.95
CA SER A 1090 -1.50 -24.17 -52.02
C SER A 1090 -0.17 -24.93 -51.88
N PRO A 1091 -0.12 -26.23 -52.21
CA PRO A 1091 1.11 -27.00 -52.12
C PRO A 1091 2.09 -26.64 -53.25
N GLY A 1092 3.37 -26.52 -52.92
CA GLY A 1092 4.45 -26.43 -53.92
C GLY A 1092 4.86 -25.01 -54.32
N ASP A 1093 4.28 -23.97 -53.74
CA ASP A 1093 4.74 -22.59 -53.95
C ASP A 1093 6.10 -22.36 -53.29
N ALA A 1094 6.86 -21.36 -53.76
CA ALA A 1094 8.17 -21.02 -53.21
C ALA A 1094 8.13 -20.75 -51.69
N PHE A 1095 7.00 -20.24 -51.19
CA PHE A 1095 6.78 -20.05 -49.75
C PHE A 1095 6.41 -21.36 -49.02
N THR A 1096 5.45 -22.14 -49.52
CA THR A 1096 4.98 -23.34 -48.80
C THR A 1096 6.01 -24.47 -48.81
N HIS A 1097 6.68 -24.68 -49.95
CA HIS A 1097 7.72 -25.69 -50.07
C HIS A 1097 9.08 -25.17 -49.61
N GLY A 1098 9.50 -23.97 -50.04
CA GLY A 1098 10.85 -23.46 -49.79
C GLY A 1098 11.07 -22.86 -48.40
N PHE A 1099 10.12 -22.06 -47.89
CA PHE A 1099 10.25 -21.40 -46.59
C PHE A 1099 9.63 -22.23 -45.45
N ALA A 1100 8.39 -22.70 -45.61
CA ALA A 1100 7.69 -23.45 -44.57
C ALA A 1100 8.08 -24.94 -44.51
N GLY A 1101 8.82 -25.45 -45.50
CA GLY A 1101 9.30 -26.83 -45.53
C GLY A 1101 8.19 -27.88 -45.63
N LEU A 1102 7.08 -27.56 -46.30
CA LEU A 1102 5.91 -28.45 -46.40
C LEU A 1102 5.99 -29.33 -47.64
N VAL A 1103 5.70 -30.62 -47.45
CA VAL A 1103 5.61 -31.60 -48.55
C VAL A 1103 4.25 -31.47 -49.25
N PRO A 1104 4.18 -31.48 -50.59
CA PRO A 1104 2.92 -31.38 -51.30
C PRO A 1104 2.01 -32.59 -51.03
N LEU A 1105 0.81 -32.34 -50.50
CA LEU A 1105 -0.18 -33.38 -50.19
C LEU A 1105 -1.27 -33.49 -51.28
N PRO A 1106 -1.85 -34.68 -51.50
CA PRO A 1106 -3.00 -34.85 -52.41
C PRO A 1106 -4.19 -33.98 -51.99
N SER A 1107 -4.99 -33.56 -52.97
CA SER A 1107 -6.16 -32.69 -52.75
C SER A 1107 -7.20 -33.30 -51.81
N SER A 1108 -7.43 -34.62 -51.88
CA SER A 1108 -8.34 -35.34 -51.00
C SER A 1108 -7.94 -35.26 -49.52
N LEU A 1109 -6.64 -35.44 -49.23
CA LEU A 1109 -6.11 -35.36 -47.88
C LEU A 1109 -6.15 -33.92 -47.35
N ARG A 1110 -5.86 -32.92 -48.19
CA ARG A 1110 -5.94 -31.49 -47.81
C ARG A 1110 -7.34 -31.09 -47.34
N TRP A 1111 -8.38 -31.42 -48.12
CA TRP A 1111 -9.77 -31.17 -47.69
C TRP A 1111 -10.16 -32.01 -46.47
N GLY A 1112 -9.62 -33.22 -46.34
CA GLY A 1112 -9.75 -34.04 -45.13
C GLY A 1112 -9.20 -33.35 -43.89
N ILE A 1113 -8.03 -32.71 -43.98
CA ILE A 1113 -7.43 -31.92 -42.88
C ILE A 1113 -8.31 -30.71 -42.55
N CYS A 1114 -8.87 -30.01 -43.54
CA CYS A 1114 -9.83 -28.92 -43.30
C CYS A 1114 -11.07 -29.39 -42.52
N LEU A 1115 -11.65 -30.53 -42.88
CA LEU A 1115 -12.78 -31.12 -42.16
C LEU A 1115 -12.38 -31.57 -40.74
N LEU A 1116 -11.19 -32.13 -40.58
CA LEU A 1116 -10.65 -32.54 -39.28
C LEU A 1116 -10.52 -31.33 -38.34
N VAL A 1117 -9.99 -30.21 -38.83
CA VAL A 1117 -9.84 -28.96 -38.07
C VAL A 1117 -11.20 -28.34 -37.71
N LEU A 1118 -12.17 -28.37 -38.61
CA LEU A 1118 -13.54 -27.94 -38.31
C LEU A 1118 -14.17 -28.80 -37.20
N GLY A 1119 -13.98 -30.13 -37.27
CA GLY A 1119 -14.38 -31.05 -36.21
C GLY A 1119 -13.70 -30.74 -34.87
N ASN A 1120 -12.41 -30.43 -34.90
CA ASN A 1120 -11.64 -30.03 -33.72
C ASN A 1120 -12.22 -28.78 -33.05
N LEU A 1121 -12.56 -27.75 -33.82
CA LEU A 1121 -13.19 -26.54 -33.29
C LEU A 1121 -14.50 -26.85 -32.55
N LEU A 1122 -15.37 -27.67 -33.14
CA LEU A 1122 -16.65 -28.06 -32.51
C LEU A 1122 -16.43 -28.83 -31.22
N VAL A 1123 -15.54 -29.83 -31.22
CA VAL A 1123 -15.21 -30.62 -30.03
C VAL A 1123 -14.56 -29.76 -28.95
N ALA A 1124 -13.65 -28.85 -29.31
CA ALA A 1124 -13.01 -27.94 -28.37
C ALA A 1124 -14.02 -27.04 -27.65
N ILE A 1125 -15.04 -26.54 -28.36
CA ILE A 1125 -16.14 -25.77 -27.75
C ILE A 1125 -16.93 -26.63 -26.76
N LEU A 1126 -17.26 -27.87 -27.14
CA LEU A 1126 -18.00 -28.81 -26.29
C LEU A 1126 -17.21 -29.20 -25.03
N LEU A 1127 -15.91 -29.45 -25.16
CA LEU A 1127 -15.03 -29.79 -24.04
C LEU A 1127 -14.96 -28.67 -23.01
N ASP A 1128 -14.87 -27.40 -23.44
CA ASP A 1128 -14.87 -26.28 -22.49
C ASP A 1128 -16.25 -26.11 -21.82
N GLN A 1129 -17.36 -26.32 -22.53
CA GLN A 1129 -18.69 -26.32 -21.93
C GLN A 1129 -18.86 -27.46 -20.90
N ALA A 1130 -18.34 -28.65 -21.21
CA ALA A 1130 -18.33 -29.79 -20.31
C ALA A 1130 -17.49 -29.51 -19.05
N ALA A 1131 -16.30 -28.91 -19.20
CA ALA A 1131 -15.46 -28.50 -18.09
C ALA A 1131 -16.21 -27.55 -17.14
N GLN A 1132 -16.90 -26.55 -17.70
CA GLN A 1132 -17.69 -25.59 -16.92
C GLN A 1132 -18.90 -26.23 -16.24
N TRP A 1133 -19.50 -27.26 -16.85
CA TRP A 1133 -20.58 -28.03 -16.26
C TRP A 1133 -20.07 -28.90 -15.09
N LEU A 1134 -18.96 -29.63 -15.28
CA LEU A 1134 -18.31 -30.42 -14.23
C LEU A 1134 -17.91 -29.58 -13.02
N LEU A 1135 -17.31 -28.40 -13.25
CA LEU A 1135 -16.97 -27.46 -12.17
C LEU A 1135 -18.19 -26.92 -11.42
N ARG A 1136 -19.37 -26.86 -12.06
CA ARG A 1136 -20.63 -26.51 -11.41
C ARG A 1136 -21.18 -27.68 -10.59
N CYS A 1137 -21.08 -28.90 -11.09
CA CYS A 1137 -21.54 -30.11 -10.41
C CYS A 1137 -20.69 -30.47 -9.18
N GLY A 1138 -19.36 -30.40 -9.29
CA GLY A 1138 -18.42 -30.71 -8.19
C GLY A 1138 -18.59 -29.81 -6.96
N ARG A 1139 -19.15 -28.60 -7.13
CA ARG A 1139 -19.48 -27.70 -6.01
C ARG A 1139 -20.62 -28.19 -5.12
N ARG A 1140 -21.49 -29.08 -5.62
CA ARG A 1140 -22.49 -29.72 -4.76
C ARG A 1140 -21.87 -30.70 -3.75
N TRP A 1141 -20.60 -31.06 -3.94
CA TRP A 1141 -19.91 -32.10 -3.19
C TRP A 1141 -18.82 -31.57 -2.22
N GLN A 1142 -18.52 -30.26 -2.22
CA GLN A 1142 -17.62 -29.69 -1.20
C GLN A 1142 -18.39 -29.46 0.10
N PRO A 1143 -17.87 -29.93 1.27
CA PRO A 1143 -18.45 -29.58 2.56
C PRO A 1143 -18.37 -28.06 2.74
N ARG A 1144 -19.51 -27.46 3.10
CA ARG A 1144 -19.65 -26.01 3.27
C ARG A 1144 -18.83 -25.55 4.48
N LEU A 1145 -18.01 -24.52 4.30
CA LEU A 1145 -17.55 -23.70 5.42
C LEU A 1145 -18.80 -23.08 6.11
N PRO A 1146 -18.91 -23.15 7.44
CA PRO A 1146 -20.05 -22.61 8.17
C PRO A 1146 -20.08 -21.08 7.99
N GLY A 1147 -21.17 -20.53 7.45
CA GLY A 1147 -21.38 -19.07 7.37
C GLY A 1147 -22.06 -18.54 6.09
N SER A 1148 -22.12 -19.29 4.98
CA SER A 1148 -22.80 -18.80 3.76
C SER A 1148 -24.30 -19.11 3.76
N SER A 1149 -25.10 -18.09 4.09
CA SER A 1149 -26.57 -18.14 4.04
C SER A 1149 -27.09 -18.47 2.63
N ARG A 1150 -27.82 -19.58 2.54
CA ARG A 1150 -28.47 -20.14 1.34
C ARG A 1150 -29.43 -19.18 0.62
N LYS A 1151 -29.92 -18.13 1.29
CA LYS A 1151 -31.06 -17.30 0.82
C LYS A 1151 -30.69 -16.23 -0.22
N ALA A 1152 -29.43 -15.81 -0.33
CA ALA A 1152 -29.03 -14.77 -1.30
C ALA A 1152 -28.80 -15.33 -2.71
N TYR A 1153 -28.32 -16.58 -2.82
CA TYR A 1153 -28.00 -17.20 -4.11
C TYR A 1153 -29.24 -17.75 -4.84
N GLU A 1154 -30.25 -18.22 -4.11
CA GLU A 1154 -31.51 -18.74 -4.70
C GLU A 1154 -32.44 -17.62 -5.21
N ARG A 1155 -32.15 -16.34 -4.94
CA ARG A 1155 -32.91 -15.19 -5.47
C ARG A 1155 -32.27 -14.53 -6.69
N ALA A 1156 -31.03 -14.88 -7.02
CA ALA A 1156 -30.26 -14.27 -8.13
C ALA A 1156 -29.97 -15.25 -9.29
N ALA A 1157 -30.44 -16.49 -9.20
CA ALA A 1157 -30.48 -17.48 -10.27
C ALA A 1157 -31.95 -17.73 -10.65
#